data_AF-A0A538A0I3-F1
#
_entry.id   AF-A0A538A0I3-F1
#
_cell.length_a   1.000
_cell.length_b   1.000
_cell.length_c   1.000
_cell.angle_alpha   90.00
_cell.angle_beta   90.00
_cell.angle_gamma   90.00
#
_symmetry.space_group_name_H-M   'P 1'
#
loop_
_entity.id
_entity.type
_entity.pdbx_description
1 polymer ?
#
loop_
_entity_poly.entity_id
_entity_poly.type
_entity_poly.pdbx_seq_one_letter_code
_entity_poly.pdbx_strand_id
1 'polypeptide(L)'
;MHAGSSSVQPTDSLGVVSDARERAGETLGLASRHLDSSLVDVLRILGFDKEYVSAQGSHLYDAAGRAYLDFHTGEGFATLGHNHPDVRDVLRATLAADLVDGVQLNYSVLAGMLAEALTQRLPAGLDAVFFTSTGAEAVDSAMKFARAATGRPRLISCDSSFHGVTLGPLSLVGDEFFKEGFGPLLPGCERVPFGDLERLEAELRAKDVAAFIVEPIQGRMVTPPPPGYLKAAEELCRRYGTLFVIDEIQTGLGRTGKWFALEHWGLEPDFVLVGKALSGGYMPVAAMVTRREIHDKAVGTLERCYVHQSTYGRNRLSMAAGLATMRIIERDRLVDHAVRMGIVLLDGLTELRQRHEMIKEVRGSGLMLGVELQAPSSRAGRLSWRLIHLASEGLFPQLIVIPLHRDHGVVTMAAGKNDVIKLLPPLTLSEPEAGTFLEAFDTVLADSQGAGSKNWAVVRDIATATISRRSTNGVPQGDGVAFRGKPIDPSRDDVCLVTGATGFIGAHLVKRLLAEGHQVRCLVRASSDTSQLDQLDVEIAVGDLTSPRSLAGAAQGCRNVFHCAAQVSDWATAKEITRTNVEGTRNLLEASVAASVERFIHFSTTDVYGYPGGSAVDETHLAAGFQNWYAQTKLAAETEVVRVSKTHALEAVVLRPATVYGPDRRDRTGDPKRPHVLGRPRSRGRRSVLRRQPRGCRDPRAPP
;
A
#
# COMPACT_ATOMS: atom_id res chain seq x y z
N MET A 1 -44.25 -24.36 -37.97
CA MET A 1 -44.66 -22.96 -37.75
C MET A 1 -43.51 -22.26 -37.03
N HIS A 2 -43.10 -21.06 -37.44
CA HIS A 2 -42.07 -20.32 -36.70
C HIS A 2 -42.69 -19.66 -35.46
N ALA A 3 -42.36 -20.16 -34.27
CA ALA A 3 -42.49 -19.38 -33.06
C ALA A 3 -41.38 -18.31 -33.09
N GLY A 4 -41.75 -17.05 -33.31
CA GLY A 4 -40.78 -15.97 -33.43
C GLY A 4 -40.10 -15.70 -32.10
N SER A 5 -38.79 -15.97 -32.01
CA SER A 5 -37.95 -15.48 -30.92
C SER A 5 -37.77 -13.97 -31.07
N SER A 6 -38.74 -13.19 -30.60
CA SER A 6 -38.58 -11.75 -30.47
C SER A 6 -37.38 -11.51 -29.54
N SER A 7 -36.28 -11.00 -30.09
CA SER A 7 -35.14 -10.58 -29.30
C SER A 7 -35.58 -9.44 -28.37
N VAL A 8 -35.77 -9.76 -27.09
CA VAL A 8 -36.15 -8.77 -26.07
C VAL A 8 -34.99 -7.79 -25.94
N GLN A 9 -35.14 -6.63 -26.57
CA GLN A 9 -34.26 -5.49 -26.37
C GLN A 9 -34.22 -5.21 -24.85
N PRO A 10 -33.04 -5.21 -24.20
CA PRO A 10 -32.97 -5.05 -22.75
C PRO A 10 -33.51 -3.68 -22.37
N THR A 11 -34.65 -3.67 -21.67
CA THR A 11 -35.34 -2.45 -21.28
C THR A 11 -34.63 -1.79 -20.09
N ASP A 12 -34.02 -0.65 -20.33
CA ASP A 12 -33.52 0.24 -19.28
C ASP A 12 -34.71 0.98 -18.62
N SER A 13 -35.54 0.24 -17.89
CA SER A 13 -36.81 0.71 -17.32
C SER A 13 -36.66 1.75 -16.21
N LEU A 14 -35.43 1.98 -15.73
CA LEU A 14 -35.08 3.00 -14.75
C LEU A 14 -34.23 4.14 -15.35
N GLY A 15 -33.96 4.12 -16.66
CA GLY A 15 -33.19 5.16 -17.36
C GLY A 15 -31.70 5.23 -17.03
N VAL A 16 -31.14 4.27 -16.28
CA VAL A 16 -29.76 4.34 -15.74
C VAL A 16 -28.70 4.34 -16.84
N VAL A 17 -28.96 3.67 -17.96
CA VAL A 17 -28.07 3.65 -19.14
C VAL A 17 -28.33 4.86 -20.04
N SER A 18 -29.55 5.43 -20.05
CA SER A 18 -29.84 6.72 -20.70
C SER A 18 -29.11 7.86 -19.99
N ASP A 19 -29.34 8.02 -18.68
CA ASP A 19 -28.67 9.00 -17.80
C ASP A 19 -27.14 8.93 -17.93
N ALA A 20 -26.56 7.72 -17.93
CA ALA A 20 -25.11 7.54 -18.07
C ALA A 20 -24.57 7.98 -19.44
N ARG A 21 -25.37 7.88 -20.52
CA ARG A 21 -25.01 8.34 -21.86
C ARG A 21 -25.19 9.84 -22.02
N GLU A 22 -26.31 10.37 -21.56
CA GLU A 22 -26.64 11.80 -21.59
C GLU A 22 -25.63 12.63 -20.78
N ARG A 23 -25.05 12.03 -19.74
CA ARG A 23 -24.06 12.66 -18.85
C ARG A 23 -22.62 12.21 -19.08
N ALA A 24 -22.31 11.55 -20.19
CA ALA A 24 -20.96 11.07 -20.49
C ALA A 24 -19.90 12.19 -20.42
N GLY A 25 -20.20 13.37 -20.98
CA GLY A 25 -19.33 14.56 -20.93
C GLY A 25 -19.12 15.17 -19.53
N GLU A 26 -19.87 14.73 -18.50
CA GLU A 26 -19.58 15.09 -17.11
C GLU A 26 -18.54 14.18 -16.44
N THR A 27 -18.14 13.05 -17.04
CA THR A 27 -17.40 11.95 -16.39
C THR A 27 -16.24 12.43 -15.50
N LEU A 28 -15.29 13.20 -16.05
CA LEU A 28 -14.14 13.70 -15.28
C LEU A 28 -14.51 14.79 -14.28
N GLY A 29 -15.58 15.54 -14.52
CA GLY A 29 -16.14 16.49 -13.56
C GLY A 29 -16.80 15.82 -12.37
N LEU A 30 -17.51 14.71 -12.58
CA LEU A 30 -18.09 13.88 -11.52
C LEU A 30 -17.00 13.16 -10.74
N ALA A 31 -16.04 12.53 -11.41
CA ALA A 31 -14.90 11.88 -10.77
C ALA A 31 -14.10 12.87 -9.91
N SER A 32 -13.83 14.08 -10.42
CA SER A 32 -13.11 15.12 -9.67
C SER A 32 -13.89 15.73 -8.49
N ARG A 33 -15.20 15.50 -8.38
CA ARG A 33 -16.06 15.98 -7.27
C ARG A 33 -16.40 14.89 -6.25
N HIS A 34 -16.43 13.62 -6.67
CA HIS A 34 -17.05 12.52 -5.91
C HIS A 34 -16.21 11.24 -5.83
N LEU A 35 -15.11 11.15 -6.59
CA LEU A 35 -14.13 10.06 -6.57
C LEU A 35 -12.74 10.66 -6.26
N ASP A 36 -11.69 10.23 -6.97
CA ASP A 36 -10.32 10.73 -6.79
C ASP A 36 -10.01 11.89 -7.76
N SER A 37 -9.91 13.10 -7.23
CA SER A 37 -9.49 14.30 -7.98
C SER A 37 -8.01 14.29 -8.36
N SER A 38 -7.15 13.60 -7.61
CA SER A 38 -5.73 13.46 -7.90
C SER A 38 -5.50 12.57 -9.12
N LEU A 39 -6.25 11.46 -9.22
CA LEU A 39 -6.23 10.59 -10.40
C LEU A 39 -6.71 11.32 -11.65
N VAL A 40 -7.81 12.08 -11.58
CA VAL A 40 -8.30 12.90 -12.71
C VAL A 40 -7.23 13.92 -13.15
N ASP A 41 -6.52 14.53 -12.20
CA ASP A 41 -5.43 15.46 -12.52
C ASP A 41 -4.20 14.77 -13.12
N VAL A 42 -3.87 13.54 -12.71
CA VAL A 42 -2.81 12.73 -13.36
C VAL A 42 -3.20 12.35 -14.79
N LEU A 43 -4.45 11.94 -15.03
CA LEU A 43 -4.94 11.63 -16.38
C LEU A 43 -4.82 12.84 -17.33
N ARG A 44 -5.16 14.05 -16.85
CA ARG A 44 -4.96 15.31 -17.59
C ARG A 44 -3.50 15.62 -17.89
N ILE A 45 -2.59 15.42 -16.91
CA ILE A 45 -1.14 15.65 -17.10
C ILE A 45 -0.57 14.71 -18.18
N LEU A 46 -1.01 13.45 -18.20
CA LEU A 46 -0.52 12.44 -19.13
C LEU A 46 -1.25 12.44 -20.49
N GLY A 47 -2.35 13.19 -20.64
CA GLY A 47 -3.18 13.22 -21.85
C GLY A 47 -4.12 12.02 -22.02
N PHE A 48 -4.27 11.21 -20.97
CA PHE A 48 -5.17 10.05 -20.89
C PHE A 48 -6.60 10.41 -20.45
N ASP A 49 -6.92 11.70 -20.41
CA ASP A 49 -8.22 12.28 -20.06
C ASP A 49 -9.28 12.14 -21.17
N LYS A 50 -9.24 11.05 -21.95
CA LYS A 50 -10.17 10.81 -23.06
C LYS A 50 -11.50 10.28 -22.56
N GLU A 51 -12.56 10.85 -23.10
CA GLU A 51 -13.93 10.38 -22.92
C GLU A 51 -14.17 9.16 -23.85
N TYR A 52 -13.82 7.96 -23.37
CA TYR A 52 -14.18 6.71 -24.04
C TYR A 52 -15.68 6.43 -23.82
N VAL A 53 -16.45 6.38 -24.91
CA VAL A 53 -17.91 6.21 -24.88
C VAL A 53 -18.35 4.77 -25.20
N SER A 54 -17.46 3.95 -25.78
CA SER A 54 -17.70 2.52 -26.00
C SER A 54 -16.38 1.74 -26.14
N ALA A 55 -16.47 0.41 -26.12
CA ALA A 55 -15.34 -0.49 -26.30
C ALA A 55 -15.78 -1.84 -26.86
N GLN A 56 -15.02 -2.44 -27.77
CA GLN A 56 -15.30 -3.74 -28.37
C GLN A 56 -14.00 -4.43 -28.86
N GLY A 57 -13.82 -5.71 -28.52
CA GLY A 57 -12.62 -6.47 -28.90
C GLY A 57 -11.36 -5.83 -28.33
N SER A 58 -10.33 -5.65 -29.15
CA SER A 58 -9.09 -4.96 -28.75
C SER A 58 -9.21 -3.43 -28.69
N HIS A 59 -10.39 -2.84 -28.89
CA HIS A 59 -10.52 -1.39 -29.09
C HIS A 59 -11.42 -0.68 -28.08
N LEU A 60 -10.97 0.50 -27.61
CA LEU A 60 -11.80 1.56 -27.03
C LEU A 60 -12.18 2.56 -28.12
N TYR A 61 -13.26 3.33 -27.94
CA TYR A 61 -13.67 4.39 -28.86
C TYR A 61 -14.03 5.66 -28.09
N ASP A 62 -13.46 6.80 -28.49
CA ASP A 62 -13.78 8.10 -27.90
C ASP A 62 -15.06 8.73 -28.47
N ALA A 63 -15.52 9.81 -27.85
CA ALA A 63 -16.71 10.56 -28.27
C ALA A 63 -16.63 11.14 -29.70
N ALA A 64 -15.43 11.23 -30.30
CA ALA A 64 -15.23 11.64 -31.70
C ALA A 64 -15.20 10.43 -32.66
N GLY A 65 -15.36 9.20 -32.15
CA GLY A 65 -15.34 7.97 -32.93
C GLY A 65 -13.93 7.45 -33.23
N ARG A 66 -12.87 8.02 -32.65
CA ARG A 66 -11.51 7.51 -32.83
C ARG A 66 -11.36 6.20 -32.05
N ALA A 67 -10.91 5.17 -32.75
CA ALA A 67 -10.54 3.89 -32.15
C ALA A 67 -9.18 3.99 -31.45
N TYR A 68 -9.04 3.31 -30.31
CA TYR A 68 -7.81 3.17 -29.56
C TYR A 68 -7.53 1.70 -29.28
N LEU A 69 -6.39 1.19 -29.75
CA LEU A 69 -5.97 -0.20 -29.60
C LEU A 69 -5.41 -0.46 -28.19
N ASP A 70 -6.05 -1.34 -27.44
CA ASP A 70 -5.80 -1.57 -26.01
C ASP A 70 -4.83 -2.74 -25.75
N PHE A 71 -3.57 -2.39 -25.50
CA PHE A 71 -2.51 -3.31 -25.06
C PHE A 71 -2.33 -3.32 -23.53
N HIS A 72 -3.27 -2.75 -22.76
CA HIS A 72 -3.29 -2.75 -21.30
C HIS A 72 -4.40 -3.64 -20.70
N THR A 73 -5.56 -3.70 -21.37
CA THR A 73 -6.79 -4.45 -20.99
C THR A 73 -7.27 -4.27 -19.54
N GLY A 74 -6.95 -3.13 -18.92
CA GLY A 74 -7.25 -2.86 -17.51
C GLY A 74 -6.57 -3.87 -16.57
N GLU A 75 -5.24 -3.98 -16.66
CA GLU A 75 -4.45 -5.01 -15.95
C GLU A 75 -4.90 -6.45 -16.21
N GLY A 76 -5.45 -6.75 -17.39
CA GLY A 76 -5.98 -8.07 -17.73
C GLY A 76 -7.44 -8.33 -17.33
N PHE A 77 -8.20 -7.29 -16.97
CA PHE A 77 -9.66 -7.35 -16.86
C PHE A 77 -10.31 -7.78 -18.19
N ALA A 78 -10.04 -7.05 -19.27
CA ALA A 78 -10.56 -7.32 -20.61
C ALA A 78 -9.73 -8.39 -21.34
N THR A 79 -9.39 -9.50 -20.68
CA THR A 79 -8.52 -10.54 -21.24
C THR A 79 -9.10 -11.22 -22.49
N LEU A 80 -10.43 -11.30 -22.65
CA LEU A 80 -11.08 -11.78 -23.89
C LEU A 80 -11.35 -10.65 -24.91
N GLY A 81 -10.90 -9.43 -24.62
CA GLY A 81 -11.31 -8.21 -25.30
C GLY A 81 -12.57 -7.61 -24.68
N HIS A 82 -12.81 -6.34 -24.98
CA HIS A 82 -13.93 -5.57 -24.46
C HIS A 82 -15.27 -6.06 -25.01
N ASN A 83 -16.27 -6.12 -24.14
CA ASN A 83 -17.65 -6.48 -24.46
C ASN A 83 -17.84 -7.79 -25.28
N HIS A 84 -17.06 -8.84 -24.98
CA HIS A 84 -17.10 -10.12 -25.69
C HIS A 84 -18.54 -10.69 -25.80
N PRO A 85 -19.05 -10.98 -27.02
CA PRO A 85 -20.47 -11.24 -27.26
C PRO A 85 -20.99 -12.45 -26.46
N ASP A 86 -20.28 -13.57 -26.47
CA ASP A 86 -20.72 -14.80 -25.80
C ASP A 86 -20.85 -14.63 -24.28
N VAL A 87 -20.01 -13.80 -23.64
CA VAL A 87 -20.10 -13.56 -22.19
C VAL A 87 -21.34 -12.72 -21.88
N ARG A 88 -21.66 -11.74 -22.75
CA ARG A 88 -22.90 -10.95 -22.64
C ARG A 88 -24.14 -11.82 -22.76
N ASP A 89 -24.15 -12.75 -23.71
CA ASP A 89 -25.30 -13.59 -23.97
C ASP A 89 -25.47 -14.69 -22.91
N VAL A 90 -24.37 -15.22 -22.36
CA VAL A 90 -24.42 -16.05 -21.14
C VAL A 90 -24.94 -15.26 -19.94
N LEU A 91 -24.50 -14.02 -19.71
CA LEU A 91 -24.99 -13.19 -18.60
C LEU A 91 -26.47 -12.82 -18.76
N ARG A 92 -26.91 -12.45 -19.98
CA ARG A 92 -28.32 -12.21 -20.32
C ARG A 92 -29.19 -13.46 -20.07
N ALA A 93 -28.74 -14.62 -20.54
CA ALA A 93 -29.45 -15.89 -20.30
C ALA A 93 -29.49 -16.25 -18.81
N THR A 94 -28.42 -15.99 -18.06
CA THR A 94 -28.35 -16.24 -16.61
C THR A 94 -29.29 -15.32 -15.82
N LEU A 95 -29.44 -14.06 -16.24
CA LEU A 95 -30.44 -13.14 -15.68
C LEU A 95 -31.86 -13.60 -15.98
N ALA A 96 -32.16 -13.94 -17.24
CA ALA A 96 -33.49 -14.33 -17.70
C ALA A 96 -33.95 -15.74 -17.28
N ALA A 97 -33.06 -16.55 -16.69
CA ALA A 97 -33.35 -17.90 -16.23
C ALA A 97 -33.80 -17.99 -14.76
N ASP A 98 -33.92 -16.86 -14.05
CA ASP A 98 -34.40 -16.76 -12.65
C ASP A 98 -33.74 -17.74 -11.65
N LEU A 99 -32.49 -18.14 -11.94
CA LEU A 99 -31.71 -19.06 -11.10
C LEU A 99 -31.48 -18.47 -9.70
N VAL A 100 -31.59 -19.30 -8.67
CA VAL A 100 -31.37 -18.92 -7.27
C VAL A 100 -29.96 -18.34 -7.07
N ASP A 101 -29.89 -17.19 -6.40
CA ASP A 101 -28.67 -16.44 -6.12
C ASP A 101 -28.66 -15.90 -4.69
N GLY A 102 -27.49 -15.48 -4.18
CA GLY A 102 -27.32 -14.78 -2.90
C GLY A 102 -27.63 -15.56 -1.61
N VAL A 103 -28.41 -16.65 -1.68
CA VAL A 103 -28.77 -17.50 -0.54
C VAL A 103 -27.55 -18.29 -0.06
N GLN A 104 -26.84 -17.79 0.95
CA GLN A 104 -25.61 -18.39 1.47
C GLN A 104 -25.80 -19.82 2.02
N LEU A 105 -27.01 -20.15 2.49
CA LEU A 105 -27.42 -21.50 2.93
C LEU A 105 -27.66 -22.49 1.77
N ASN A 106 -27.50 -22.05 0.52
CA ASN A 106 -27.60 -22.88 -0.68
C ASN A 106 -26.23 -23.00 -1.39
N TYR A 107 -26.11 -23.95 -2.31
CA TYR A 107 -25.04 -23.99 -3.31
C TYR A 107 -25.65 -23.92 -4.71
N SER A 108 -25.21 -22.96 -5.51
CA SER A 108 -25.59 -22.89 -6.93
C SER A 108 -24.85 -23.95 -7.73
N VAL A 109 -25.55 -24.63 -8.64
CA VAL A 109 -24.96 -25.61 -9.57
C VAL A 109 -23.84 -24.97 -10.40
N LEU A 110 -23.98 -23.68 -10.77
CA LEU A 110 -22.95 -22.93 -11.48
C LEU A 110 -21.63 -22.81 -10.70
N ALA A 111 -21.68 -22.72 -9.37
CA ALA A 111 -20.48 -22.70 -8.53
C ALA A 111 -19.80 -24.07 -8.47
N GLY A 112 -20.58 -25.16 -8.44
CA GLY A 112 -20.05 -26.52 -8.57
C GLY A 112 -19.39 -26.76 -9.92
N MET A 113 -20.06 -26.38 -11.01
CA MET A 113 -19.54 -26.49 -12.38
C MET A 113 -18.28 -25.65 -12.60
N LEU A 114 -18.19 -24.43 -12.05
CA LEU A 114 -16.98 -23.62 -12.19
C LEU A 114 -15.82 -24.18 -11.35
N ALA A 115 -16.12 -24.74 -10.17
CA ALA A 115 -15.10 -25.41 -9.36
C ALA A 115 -14.55 -26.63 -10.11
N GLU A 116 -15.42 -27.49 -10.64
CA GLU A 116 -15.06 -28.63 -11.47
C GLU A 116 -14.22 -28.23 -12.70
N ALA A 117 -14.65 -27.21 -13.44
CA ALA A 117 -13.91 -26.72 -14.61
C ALA A 117 -12.50 -26.21 -14.26
N LEU A 118 -12.32 -25.58 -13.08
CA LEU A 118 -11.02 -25.14 -12.59
C LEU A 118 -10.14 -26.32 -12.15
N THR A 119 -10.66 -27.26 -11.35
CA THR A 119 -9.85 -28.39 -10.84
C THR A 119 -9.45 -29.36 -11.95
N GLN A 120 -10.29 -29.57 -12.97
CA GLN A 120 -9.96 -30.36 -14.17
C GLN A 120 -8.81 -29.77 -15.02
N ARG A 121 -8.39 -28.52 -14.76
CA ARG A 121 -7.28 -27.83 -15.45
C ARG A 121 -6.02 -27.68 -14.59
N LEU A 122 -6.02 -28.26 -13.38
CA LEU A 122 -4.95 -28.11 -12.39
C LEU A 122 -4.30 -29.46 -12.03
N PRO A 123 -3.09 -29.45 -11.42
CA PRO A 123 -2.47 -30.67 -10.89
C PRO A 123 -3.39 -31.45 -9.94
N ALA A 124 -3.36 -32.78 -10.05
CA ALA A 124 -4.26 -33.67 -9.32
C ALA A 124 -4.13 -33.51 -7.78
N GLY A 125 -5.26 -33.52 -7.08
CA GLY A 125 -5.34 -33.32 -5.63
C GLY A 125 -5.68 -31.89 -5.20
N LEU A 126 -5.70 -30.92 -6.13
CA LEU A 126 -6.18 -29.55 -5.91
C LEU A 126 -7.72 -29.48 -5.94
N ASP A 127 -8.37 -30.31 -5.12
CA ASP A 127 -9.79 -30.66 -5.26
C ASP A 127 -10.76 -29.82 -4.40
N ALA A 128 -10.32 -28.67 -3.88
CA ALA A 128 -11.12 -27.77 -3.05
C ALA A 128 -11.03 -26.31 -3.53
N VAL A 129 -12.17 -25.71 -3.86
CA VAL A 129 -12.27 -24.34 -4.37
C VAL A 129 -13.06 -23.46 -3.42
N PHE A 130 -12.50 -22.32 -3.03
CA PHE A 130 -13.20 -21.24 -2.34
C PHE A 130 -13.23 -19.99 -3.24
N PHE A 131 -14.44 -19.55 -3.63
CA PHE A 131 -14.61 -18.39 -4.50
C PHE A 131 -14.71 -17.07 -3.72
N THR A 132 -14.14 -16.02 -4.32
CA THR A 132 -14.06 -14.66 -3.80
C THR A 132 -14.42 -13.64 -4.88
N SER A 133 -14.58 -12.37 -4.50
CA SER A 133 -14.89 -11.30 -5.45
C SER A 133 -13.63 -10.75 -6.13
N THR A 134 -12.47 -10.84 -5.47
CA THR A 134 -11.21 -10.26 -5.92
C THR A 134 -10.01 -11.19 -5.67
N GLY A 135 -8.94 -10.99 -6.45
CA GLY A 135 -7.69 -11.72 -6.25
C GLY A 135 -7.07 -11.51 -4.86
N ALA A 136 -7.19 -10.29 -4.31
CA ALA A 136 -6.71 -9.99 -2.95
C ALA A 136 -7.50 -10.79 -1.89
N GLU A 137 -8.82 -10.96 -2.04
CA GLU A 137 -9.58 -11.89 -1.17
C GLU A 137 -9.12 -13.35 -1.33
N ALA A 138 -8.69 -13.78 -2.53
CA ALA A 138 -8.18 -15.14 -2.74
C ALA A 138 -6.81 -15.35 -2.07
N VAL A 139 -5.93 -14.35 -2.10
CA VAL A 139 -4.67 -14.35 -1.33
C VAL A 139 -4.96 -14.37 0.18
N ASP A 140 -5.86 -13.53 0.70
CA ASP A 140 -6.23 -13.53 2.12
C ASP A 140 -6.81 -14.89 2.56
N SER A 141 -7.60 -15.52 1.69
CA SER A 141 -8.08 -16.90 1.87
C SER A 141 -6.91 -17.88 2.02
N ALA A 142 -5.92 -17.85 1.11
CA ALA A 142 -4.76 -18.72 1.14
C ALA A 142 -3.89 -18.49 2.39
N MET A 143 -3.64 -17.23 2.75
CA MET A 143 -2.92 -16.84 3.99
C MET A 143 -3.60 -17.45 5.24
N LYS A 144 -4.93 -17.38 5.33
CA LYS A 144 -5.71 -17.92 6.46
C LYS A 144 -5.74 -19.44 6.46
N PHE A 145 -5.94 -20.06 5.30
CA PHE A 145 -6.03 -21.51 5.17
C PHE A 145 -4.67 -22.18 5.43
N ALA A 146 -3.57 -21.60 4.93
CA ALA A 146 -2.22 -22.11 5.21
C ALA A 146 -1.86 -22.01 6.69
N ARG A 147 -2.15 -20.88 7.35
CA ARG A 147 -1.97 -20.71 8.80
C ARG A 147 -2.78 -21.73 9.60
N ALA A 148 -4.04 -21.98 9.22
CA ALA A 148 -4.90 -22.98 9.87
C ALA A 148 -4.43 -24.43 9.62
N ALA A 149 -3.96 -24.75 8.41
CA ALA A 149 -3.56 -26.11 8.03
C ALA A 149 -2.19 -26.55 8.56
N THR A 150 -1.35 -25.59 8.96
CA THR A 150 0.01 -25.81 9.50
C THR A 150 0.14 -25.48 10.99
N GLY A 151 -0.73 -24.62 11.53
CA GLY A 151 -0.59 -24.04 12.88
C GLY A 151 0.53 -22.99 12.99
N ARG A 152 1.17 -22.61 11.87
CA ARG A 152 2.35 -21.75 11.83
C ARG A 152 1.97 -20.27 11.60
N PRO A 153 2.72 -19.30 12.15
CA PRO A 153 2.39 -17.87 12.01
C PRO A 153 2.96 -17.21 10.75
N ARG A 154 4.17 -17.53 10.30
CA ARG A 154 4.86 -16.71 9.27
C ARG A 154 4.38 -17.01 7.85
N LEU A 155 4.48 -16.02 6.97
CA LEU A 155 4.14 -16.06 5.56
C LEU A 155 5.25 -15.34 4.80
N ILE A 156 5.78 -15.96 3.75
CA ILE A 156 6.87 -15.39 2.97
C ILE A 156 6.40 -15.14 1.53
N SER A 157 6.79 -14.01 0.97
CA SER A 157 6.67 -13.69 -0.45
C SER A 157 8.01 -13.23 -1.02
N CYS A 158 8.02 -12.73 -2.25
CA CYS A 158 9.22 -12.18 -2.87
C CYS A 158 9.25 -10.64 -2.86
N ASP A 159 10.45 -10.07 -2.85
CA ASP A 159 10.64 -8.67 -3.24
C ASP A 159 10.09 -8.42 -4.66
N SER A 160 9.63 -7.20 -4.93
CA SER A 160 8.90 -6.79 -6.16
C SER A 160 7.55 -7.48 -6.47
N SER A 161 7.08 -8.44 -5.66
CA SER A 161 5.77 -9.12 -5.84
C SER A 161 4.55 -8.18 -5.74
N PHE A 162 3.41 -8.60 -6.32
CA PHE A 162 2.13 -7.90 -6.21
C PHE A 162 0.94 -8.85 -5.98
N HIS A 163 0.62 -9.09 -4.70
CA HIS A 163 -0.48 -9.95 -4.28
C HIS A 163 -1.80 -9.20 -3.96
N GLY A 164 -1.86 -7.89 -4.24
CA GLY A 164 -3.03 -7.04 -4.00
C GLY A 164 -2.93 -6.12 -2.78
N VAL A 165 -3.94 -5.25 -2.61
CA VAL A 165 -3.85 -4.05 -1.76
C VAL A 165 -4.80 -4.02 -0.55
N THR A 166 -5.51 -5.10 -0.24
CA THR A 166 -6.18 -5.25 1.07
C THR A 166 -5.13 -5.58 2.15
N LEU A 167 -5.33 -5.14 3.40
CA LEU A 167 -4.28 -5.12 4.43
C LEU A 167 -3.51 -6.44 4.63
N GLY A 168 -4.16 -7.60 4.53
CA GLY A 168 -3.50 -8.91 4.58
C GLY A 168 -2.51 -9.08 3.41
N PRO A 169 -2.98 -9.27 2.17
CA PRO A 169 -2.13 -9.37 0.98
C PRO A 169 -1.14 -8.22 0.79
N LEU A 170 -1.52 -6.98 1.16
CA LEU A 170 -0.65 -5.81 1.10
C LEU A 170 0.62 -5.98 1.96
N SER A 171 0.52 -6.74 3.06
CA SER A 171 1.67 -7.07 3.90
C SER A 171 2.76 -7.83 3.13
N LEU A 172 2.35 -8.65 2.15
CA LEU A 172 3.21 -9.47 1.28
C LEU A 172 3.73 -8.72 0.05
N VAL A 173 3.19 -7.54 -0.30
CA VAL A 173 3.61 -6.80 -1.50
C VAL A 173 5.09 -6.40 -1.44
N GLY A 174 5.76 -6.47 -2.58
CA GLY A 174 7.21 -6.31 -2.72
C GLY A 174 7.76 -4.88 -2.69
N ASP A 175 6.92 -3.86 -2.86
CA ASP A 175 7.32 -2.44 -2.90
C ASP A 175 6.63 -1.65 -1.76
N GLU A 176 7.43 -0.89 -1.01
CA GLU A 176 6.96 -0.06 0.11
C GLU A 176 6.07 1.10 -0.34
N PHE A 177 6.15 1.53 -1.61
CA PHE A 177 5.28 2.57 -2.18
C PHE A 177 3.78 2.29 -2.00
N PHE A 178 3.37 1.02 -2.00
CA PHE A 178 1.97 0.63 -1.76
C PHE A 178 1.60 0.56 -0.27
N LYS A 179 2.59 0.63 0.63
CA LYS A 179 2.46 0.45 2.09
C LYS A 179 2.59 1.77 2.86
N GLU A 180 3.30 2.74 2.29
CA GLU A 180 3.46 4.10 2.82
C GLU A 180 2.10 4.72 3.22
N GLY A 181 2.02 5.26 4.44
CA GLY A 181 0.81 5.91 4.96
C GLY A 181 -0.20 4.98 5.67
N PHE A 182 -0.18 3.66 5.44
CA PHE A 182 -1.20 2.75 6.00
C PHE A 182 -0.90 2.20 7.41
N GLY A 183 0.28 2.51 7.97
CA GLY A 183 0.68 2.08 9.32
C GLY A 183 1.26 0.66 9.38
N PRO A 184 1.33 0.04 10.57
CA PRO A 184 1.88 -1.31 10.71
C PRO A 184 0.96 -2.35 10.07
N LEU A 185 1.52 -3.13 9.14
CA LEU A 185 0.84 -4.21 8.44
C LEU A 185 0.88 -5.55 9.21
N LEU A 186 0.34 -6.62 8.64
CA LEU A 186 0.14 -7.90 9.32
C LEU A 186 1.48 -8.55 9.75
N PRO A 187 1.72 -8.79 11.05
CA PRO A 187 2.98 -9.34 11.52
C PRO A 187 3.23 -10.76 11.02
N GLY A 188 4.51 -11.10 10.90
CA GLY A 188 4.98 -12.37 10.34
C GLY A 188 4.80 -12.48 8.82
N CYS A 189 4.58 -11.37 8.10
CA CYS A 189 4.69 -11.33 6.65
C CYS A 189 6.08 -10.79 6.27
N GLU A 190 6.86 -11.59 5.55
CA GLU A 190 8.28 -11.33 5.27
C GLU A 190 8.60 -11.57 3.79
N ARG A 191 9.77 -11.10 3.34
CA ARG A 191 10.20 -11.20 1.93
C ARG A 191 11.59 -11.78 1.80
N VAL A 192 11.82 -12.44 0.67
CA VAL A 192 13.14 -12.83 0.16
C VAL A 192 13.33 -12.31 -1.27
N PRO A 193 14.56 -12.11 -1.76
CA PRO A 193 14.78 -11.71 -3.14
C PRO A 193 14.23 -12.77 -4.11
N PHE A 194 13.53 -12.32 -5.17
CA PHE A 194 13.03 -13.23 -6.20
C PHE A 194 14.21 -13.92 -6.90
N GLY A 195 14.20 -15.25 -6.93
CA GLY A 195 15.32 -16.06 -7.43
C GLY A 195 16.27 -16.61 -6.35
N ASP A 196 16.24 -16.09 -5.12
CA ASP A 196 17.21 -16.49 -4.07
C ASP A 196 16.73 -17.70 -3.26
N LEU A 197 17.24 -18.87 -3.62
CA LEU A 197 16.96 -20.14 -2.94
C LEU A 197 17.70 -20.29 -1.60
N GLU A 198 18.86 -19.65 -1.43
CA GLU A 198 19.64 -19.75 -0.19
C GLU A 198 18.96 -18.94 0.91
N ARG A 199 18.51 -17.72 0.60
CA ARG A 199 17.71 -16.88 1.49
C ARG A 199 16.35 -17.50 1.80
N LEU A 200 15.69 -18.10 0.80
CA LEU A 200 14.44 -18.85 1.03
C LEU A 200 14.67 -20.03 1.98
N GLU A 201 15.65 -20.90 1.71
CA GLU A 201 15.94 -22.03 2.60
C GLU A 201 16.33 -21.58 4.01
N ALA A 202 17.13 -20.51 4.13
CA ALA A 202 17.51 -19.96 5.42
C ALA A 202 16.31 -19.62 6.31
N GLU A 203 15.23 -19.07 5.74
CA GLU A 203 13.99 -18.79 6.48
C GLU A 203 13.12 -20.03 6.70
N LEU A 204 12.99 -20.91 5.69
CA LEU A 204 12.17 -22.13 5.83
C LEU A 204 12.76 -23.11 6.87
N ARG A 205 14.07 -23.08 7.12
CA ARG A 205 14.76 -23.86 8.17
C ARG A 205 14.19 -23.67 9.57
N ALA A 206 13.56 -22.52 9.87
CA ALA A 206 12.91 -22.27 11.16
C ALA A 206 11.63 -23.10 11.38
N LYS A 207 11.01 -23.64 10.31
CA LYS A 207 9.77 -24.46 10.34
C LYS A 207 8.57 -23.78 11.01
N ASP A 208 8.55 -22.46 11.06
CA ASP A 208 7.46 -21.61 11.57
C ASP A 208 6.77 -20.78 10.47
N VAL A 209 7.12 -21.05 9.20
CA VAL A 209 6.50 -20.49 7.99
C VAL A 209 5.35 -21.39 7.52
N ALA A 210 4.15 -20.84 7.45
CA ALA A 210 2.92 -21.52 7.00
C ALA A 210 2.89 -21.71 5.48
N ALA A 211 3.21 -20.65 4.73
CA ALA A 211 3.27 -20.68 3.28
C ALA A 211 4.37 -19.77 2.69
N PHE A 212 4.87 -20.17 1.52
CA PHE A 212 5.59 -19.31 0.59
C PHE A 212 4.65 -19.01 -0.59
N ILE A 213 4.48 -17.71 -0.90
CA ILE A 213 3.49 -17.20 -1.86
C ILE A 213 4.25 -16.47 -2.98
N VAL A 214 4.09 -16.93 -4.22
CA VAL A 214 4.87 -16.42 -5.36
C VAL A 214 4.07 -16.43 -6.66
N GLU A 215 4.25 -15.39 -7.47
CA GLU A 215 3.76 -15.31 -8.86
C GLU A 215 4.68 -16.13 -9.78
N PRO A 216 4.17 -16.98 -10.70
CA PRO A 216 5.01 -17.71 -11.66
C PRO A 216 5.87 -16.80 -12.55
N ILE A 217 5.36 -15.60 -12.87
CA ILE A 217 6.07 -14.48 -13.51
C ILE A 217 5.59 -13.23 -12.79
N GLN A 218 6.48 -12.44 -12.19
CA GLN A 218 6.05 -11.25 -11.42
C GLN A 218 5.40 -10.21 -12.35
N GLY A 219 4.09 -9.99 -12.18
CA GLY A 219 3.22 -9.35 -13.16
C GLY A 219 3.33 -7.84 -13.25
N ARG A 220 4.00 -7.19 -12.30
CA ARG A 220 4.29 -5.75 -12.37
C ARG A 220 5.30 -5.42 -13.48
N MET A 221 6.46 -6.07 -13.46
CA MET A 221 7.60 -5.79 -14.35
C MET A 221 7.78 -6.85 -15.44
N VAL A 222 6.89 -7.85 -15.47
CA VAL A 222 6.96 -9.06 -16.31
C VAL A 222 8.33 -9.72 -16.15
N THR A 223 8.64 -10.15 -14.92
CA THR A 223 9.93 -10.77 -14.57
C THR A 223 9.78 -12.29 -14.52
N PRO A 224 10.36 -13.05 -15.47
CA PRO A 224 10.41 -14.51 -15.39
C PRO A 224 11.30 -14.98 -14.22
N PRO A 225 11.06 -16.18 -13.68
CA PRO A 225 11.90 -16.75 -12.63
C PRO A 225 13.24 -17.23 -13.23
N PRO A 226 14.34 -17.24 -12.47
CA PRO A 226 15.57 -17.88 -12.89
C PRO A 226 15.36 -19.38 -13.21
N PRO A 227 16.12 -19.97 -14.15
CA PRO A 227 15.99 -21.39 -14.50
C PRO A 227 16.05 -22.31 -13.27
N GLY A 228 15.04 -23.17 -13.13
CA GLY A 228 14.90 -24.11 -12.00
C GLY A 228 14.36 -23.51 -10.69
N TYR A 229 14.28 -22.19 -10.54
CA TYR A 229 13.94 -21.53 -9.26
C TYR A 229 12.64 -22.02 -8.65
N LEU A 230 11.52 -21.99 -9.38
CA LEU A 230 10.20 -22.35 -8.82
C LEU A 230 10.12 -23.82 -8.40
N LYS A 231 10.77 -24.74 -9.13
CA LYS A 231 10.76 -26.16 -8.77
C LYS A 231 11.64 -26.45 -7.55
N ALA A 232 12.80 -25.79 -7.45
CA ALA A 232 13.62 -25.86 -6.23
C ALA A 232 12.91 -25.21 -5.02
N ALA A 233 12.18 -24.11 -5.22
CA ALA A 233 11.39 -23.47 -4.16
C ALA A 233 10.24 -24.37 -3.65
N GLU A 234 9.57 -25.10 -4.55
CA GLU A 234 8.60 -26.15 -4.22
C GLU A 234 9.23 -27.27 -3.39
N GLU A 235 10.40 -27.78 -3.82
CA GLU A 235 11.14 -28.82 -3.10
C GLU A 235 11.58 -28.35 -1.71
N LEU A 236 11.98 -27.09 -1.54
CA LEU A 236 12.29 -26.48 -0.25
C LEU A 236 11.04 -26.37 0.63
N CYS A 237 9.91 -25.91 0.09
CA CYS A 237 8.64 -25.85 0.80
C CYS A 237 8.23 -27.24 1.31
N ARG A 238 8.27 -28.25 0.43
CA ARG A 238 8.03 -29.67 0.73
C ARG A 238 9.00 -30.21 1.80
N ARG A 239 10.30 -29.86 1.74
CA ARG A 239 11.35 -30.25 2.70
C ARG A 239 11.13 -29.71 4.12
N TYR A 240 10.58 -28.50 4.25
CA TYR A 240 10.36 -27.84 5.55
C TYR A 240 8.90 -27.89 6.04
N GLY A 241 7.99 -28.50 5.28
CA GLY A 241 6.56 -28.59 5.61
C GLY A 241 5.85 -27.22 5.54
N THR A 242 6.35 -26.33 4.70
CA THR A 242 5.75 -25.04 4.36
C THR A 242 4.92 -25.23 3.10
N LEU A 243 3.71 -24.66 3.04
CA LEU A 243 2.82 -24.86 1.90
C LEU A 243 3.22 -23.95 0.72
N PHE A 244 3.23 -24.50 -0.49
CA PHE A 244 3.61 -23.75 -1.69
C PHE A 244 2.37 -23.15 -2.37
N VAL A 245 2.30 -21.82 -2.44
CA VAL A 245 1.17 -21.07 -2.99
C VAL A 245 1.60 -20.38 -4.28
N ILE A 246 0.92 -20.73 -5.38
CA ILE A 246 1.15 -20.15 -6.70
C ILE A 246 0.05 -19.13 -7.01
N ASP A 247 0.45 -17.88 -7.20
CA ASP A 247 -0.44 -16.78 -7.57
C ASP A 247 -0.55 -16.66 -9.10
N GLU A 248 -1.60 -17.27 -9.66
CA GLU A 248 -1.91 -17.25 -11.09
C GLU A 248 -2.97 -16.18 -11.44
N ILE A 249 -3.26 -15.24 -10.53
CA ILE A 249 -4.30 -14.22 -10.72
C ILE A 249 -4.01 -13.39 -11.97
N GLN A 250 -2.74 -13.22 -12.37
CA GLN A 250 -2.34 -12.55 -13.62
C GLN A 250 -1.80 -13.48 -14.71
N THR A 251 -1.15 -14.60 -14.38
CA THR A 251 -0.43 -15.45 -15.35
C THR A 251 -1.26 -16.58 -15.95
N GLY A 252 -2.39 -16.94 -15.32
CA GLY A 252 -3.22 -18.08 -15.71
C GLY A 252 -4.25 -17.76 -16.80
N LEU A 253 -5.11 -18.74 -17.06
CA LEU A 253 -6.21 -18.73 -18.03
C LEU A 253 -5.76 -18.30 -19.44
N GLY A 254 -4.71 -18.94 -19.96
CA GLY A 254 -4.22 -18.72 -21.33
C GLY A 254 -3.18 -17.61 -21.48
N ARG A 255 -3.08 -16.68 -20.51
CA ARG A 255 -2.26 -15.46 -20.61
C ARG A 255 -0.81 -15.70 -21.01
N THR A 256 -0.19 -16.73 -20.45
CA THR A 256 1.22 -17.10 -20.71
C THR A 256 1.40 -18.23 -21.73
N GLY A 257 0.39 -18.52 -22.56
CA GLY A 257 0.44 -19.62 -23.54
C GLY A 257 0.27 -21.02 -22.92
N LYS A 258 -0.27 -21.08 -21.69
CA LYS A 258 -0.68 -22.29 -20.95
C LYS A 258 -2.02 -22.03 -20.26
N TRP A 259 -2.75 -23.08 -19.85
CA TRP A 259 -3.95 -22.89 -19.03
C TRP A 259 -3.58 -22.27 -17.69
N PHE A 260 -2.47 -22.71 -17.09
CA PHE A 260 -1.82 -22.08 -15.96
C PHE A 260 -0.30 -22.05 -16.17
N ALA A 261 0.36 -20.95 -15.84
CA ALA A 261 1.80 -20.78 -16.06
C ALA A 261 2.67 -21.81 -15.33
N LEU A 262 2.17 -22.39 -14.23
CA LEU A 262 2.76 -23.52 -13.50
C LEU A 262 3.10 -24.72 -14.39
N GLU A 263 2.40 -24.88 -15.53
CA GLU A 263 2.68 -25.91 -16.54
C GLU A 263 4.06 -25.74 -17.20
N HIS A 264 4.58 -24.50 -17.30
CA HIS A 264 5.92 -24.24 -17.88
C HIS A 264 7.06 -24.82 -17.04
N TRP A 265 6.82 -25.07 -15.74
CA TRP A 265 7.81 -25.59 -14.80
C TRP A 265 7.41 -26.92 -14.14
N GLY A 266 6.25 -27.49 -14.49
CA GLY A 266 5.76 -28.76 -13.94
C GLY A 266 5.57 -28.72 -12.42
N LEU A 267 4.95 -27.67 -11.90
CA LEU A 267 4.74 -27.47 -10.46
C LEU A 267 3.51 -28.25 -9.95
N GLU A 268 3.57 -28.66 -8.69
CA GLU A 268 2.54 -29.41 -7.95
C GLU A 268 2.17 -28.68 -6.64
N PRO A 269 1.77 -27.39 -6.69
CA PRO A 269 1.59 -26.55 -5.51
C PRO A 269 0.44 -27.02 -4.60
N ASP A 270 0.42 -26.49 -3.38
CA ASP A 270 -0.62 -26.75 -2.39
C ASP A 270 -1.82 -25.79 -2.53
N PHE A 271 -1.61 -24.66 -3.20
CA PHE A 271 -2.64 -23.70 -3.59
C PHE A 271 -2.35 -23.12 -4.98
N VAL A 272 -3.43 -22.86 -5.74
CA VAL A 272 -3.39 -22.03 -6.95
C VAL A 272 -4.46 -20.94 -6.83
N LEU A 273 -4.07 -19.69 -7.04
CA LEU A 273 -4.96 -18.52 -6.94
C LEU A 273 -5.31 -18.03 -8.34
N VAL A 274 -6.60 -17.85 -8.63
CA VAL A 274 -7.12 -17.52 -9.97
C VAL A 274 -7.99 -16.27 -9.91
N GLY A 275 -7.97 -15.41 -10.93
CA GLY A 275 -8.75 -14.17 -10.96
C GLY A 275 -8.69 -13.47 -12.31
N LYS A 276 -8.75 -12.13 -12.30
CA LYS A 276 -8.69 -11.21 -13.47
C LYS A 276 -9.48 -11.72 -14.68
N ALA A 277 -8.84 -12.47 -15.57
CA ALA A 277 -9.43 -13.10 -16.75
C ALA A 277 -10.70 -13.91 -16.45
N LEU A 278 -10.80 -14.55 -15.29
CA LEU A 278 -11.97 -15.32 -14.84
C LEU A 278 -13.28 -14.50 -14.81
N SER A 279 -13.19 -13.17 -14.76
CA SER A 279 -14.33 -12.24 -14.83
C SER A 279 -15.04 -12.16 -16.19
N GLY A 280 -14.41 -12.68 -17.25
CA GLY A 280 -14.88 -12.52 -18.62
C GLY A 280 -14.94 -11.07 -19.11
N GLY A 281 -14.26 -10.13 -18.42
CA GLY A 281 -14.40 -8.69 -18.66
C GLY A 281 -15.72 -8.11 -18.15
N TYR A 282 -16.37 -8.76 -17.18
CA TYR A 282 -17.68 -8.34 -16.65
C TYR A 282 -17.80 -8.43 -15.12
N MET A 283 -17.75 -9.64 -14.56
CA MET A 283 -18.20 -9.88 -13.18
C MET A 283 -17.03 -10.13 -12.23
N PRO A 284 -16.95 -9.45 -11.06
CA PRO A 284 -15.86 -9.67 -10.10
C PRO A 284 -15.87 -11.11 -9.58
N VAL A 285 -14.79 -11.84 -9.84
CA VAL A 285 -14.61 -13.22 -9.41
C VAL A 285 -13.12 -13.57 -9.31
N ALA A 286 -12.79 -14.34 -8.28
CA ALA A 286 -11.53 -15.01 -8.09
C ALA A 286 -11.75 -16.31 -7.32
N ALA A 287 -10.72 -17.16 -7.26
CA ALA A 287 -10.77 -18.44 -6.59
C ALA A 287 -9.44 -18.73 -5.89
N MET A 288 -9.51 -19.26 -4.67
CA MET A 288 -8.43 -20.02 -4.06
C MET A 288 -8.74 -21.51 -4.29
N VAL A 289 -7.92 -22.18 -5.08
CA VAL A 289 -7.94 -23.65 -5.22
C VAL A 289 -6.85 -24.24 -4.32
N THR A 290 -7.14 -25.34 -3.62
CA THR A 290 -6.20 -25.99 -2.69
C THR A 290 -6.50 -27.48 -2.51
N ARG A 291 -5.62 -28.21 -1.82
CA ARG A 291 -5.86 -29.62 -1.46
C ARG A 291 -7.02 -29.75 -0.46
N ARG A 292 -7.82 -30.80 -0.60
CA ARG A 292 -8.96 -31.09 0.28
C ARG A 292 -8.58 -31.12 1.76
N GLU A 293 -7.46 -31.77 2.09
CA GLU A 293 -6.92 -31.85 3.46
C GLU A 293 -6.49 -30.49 4.07
N ILE A 294 -6.15 -29.50 3.23
CA ILE A 294 -5.78 -28.14 3.67
C ILE A 294 -7.05 -27.34 3.93
N HIS A 295 -8.02 -27.41 3.02
CA HIS A 295 -9.35 -26.84 3.17
C HIS A 295 -10.04 -27.34 4.45
N ASP A 296 -10.04 -28.65 4.68
CA ASP A 296 -10.83 -29.25 5.76
C ASP A 296 -10.21 -28.99 7.15
N LYS A 297 -8.89 -28.77 7.26
CA LYS A 297 -8.27 -28.25 8.49
C LYS A 297 -8.70 -26.82 8.84
N ALA A 298 -8.99 -25.99 7.83
CA ALA A 298 -9.41 -24.61 8.05
C ALA A 298 -10.90 -24.51 8.43
N VAL A 299 -11.77 -25.20 7.67
CA VAL A 299 -13.23 -25.03 7.71
C VAL A 299 -14.05 -26.33 7.66
N GLY A 300 -13.42 -27.51 7.69
CA GLY A 300 -14.08 -28.80 7.44
C GLY A 300 -14.97 -29.36 8.56
N THR A 301 -15.02 -28.75 9.75
CA THR A 301 -15.93 -29.16 10.82
C THR A 301 -17.25 -28.37 10.77
N LEU A 302 -18.33 -28.96 11.29
CA LEU A 302 -19.66 -28.31 11.33
C LEU A 302 -19.65 -26.96 12.07
N GLU A 303 -18.75 -26.80 13.05
CA GLU A 303 -18.55 -25.58 13.84
C GLU A 303 -17.70 -24.52 13.10
N ARG A 304 -17.01 -24.91 12.02
CA ARG A 304 -16.05 -24.06 11.30
C ARG A 304 -16.39 -23.81 9.84
N CYS A 305 -17.38 -24.49 9.26
CA CYS A 305 -17.77 -24.32 7.86
C CYS A 305 -18.27 -22.91 7.48
N TYR A 306 -18.46 -22.02 8.47
CA TYR A 306 -18.87 -20.63 8.30
C TYR A 306 -17.84 -19.58 8.79
N VAL A 307 -16.63 -19.96 9.25
CA VAL A 307 -15.64 -18.98 9.78
C VAL A 307 -14.83 -18.26 8.69
N HIS A 308 -15.00 -18.64 7.43
CA HIS A 308 -14.52 -17.91 6.27
C HIS A 308 -15.62 -17.90 5.21
N GLN A 309 -16.07 -16.71 4.81
CA GLN A 309 -17.21 -16.51 3.90
C GLN A 309 -16.97 -15.28 3.04
N SER A 310 -17.59 -15.25 1.85
CA SER A 310 -17.71 -14.05 1.02
C SER A 310 -19.16 -13.90 0.56
N THR A 311 -19.75 -12.73 0.78
CA THR A 311 -21.15 -12.42 0.44
C THR A 311 -21.42 -12.60 -1.06
N TYR A 312 -20.44 -12.26 -1.90
CA TYR A 312 -20.58 -12.26 -3.36
C TYR A 312 -19.80 -13.37 -4.06
N GLY A 313 -18.84 -14.03 -3.41
CA GLY A 313 -17.92 -14.97 -4.07
C GLY A 313 -18.59 -16.08 -4.89
N ARG A 314 -19.77 -16.56 -4.50
CA ARG A 314 -20.52 -17.63 -5.19
C ARG A 314 -21.71 -17.14 -6.04
N ASN A 315 -21.81 -15.84 -6.35
CA ASN A 315 -23.00 -15.30 -7.04
C ASN A 315 -23.15 -15.84 -8.47
N ARG A 316 -24.40 -16.03 -8.93
CA ARG A 316 -24.71 -16.75 -10.19
C ARG A 316 -24.05 -16.12 -11.42
N LEU A 317 -23.94 -14.78 -11.46
CA LEU A 317 -23.41 -14.05 -12.61
C LEU A 317 -21.88 -14.17 -12.70
N SER A 318 -21.17 -14.07 -11.57
CA SER A 318 -19.73 -14.35 -11.50
C SER A 318 -19.39 -15.79 -11.87
N MET A 319 -20.19 -16.77 -11.41
CA MET A 319 -19.97 -18.18 -11.78
C MET A 319 -20.25 -18.43 -13.28
N ALA A 320 -21.30 -17.80 -13.83
CA ALA A 320 -21.62 -17.89 -15.27
C ALA A 320 -20.55 -17.21 -16.15
N ALA A 321 -20.00 -16.06 -15.73
CA ALA A 321 -18.92 -15.37 -16.43
C ALA A 321 -17.62 -16.21 -16.44
N GLY A 322 -17.26 -16.84 -15.32
CA GLY A 322 -16.13 -17.76 -15.27
C GLY A 322 -16.31 -18.96 -16.20
N LEU A 323 -17.49 -19.59 -16.19
CA LEU A 323 -17.83 -20.70 -17.08
C LEU A 323 -17.83 -20.30 -18.56
N ALA A 324 -18.33 -19.12 -18.91
CA ALA A 324 -18.23 -18.57 -20.25
C ALA A 324 -16.76 -18.39 -20.66
N THR A 325 -15.95 -17.78 -19.80
CA THR A 325 -14.53 -17.52 -20.06
C THR A 325 -13.76 -18.79 -20.35
N MET A 326 -13.88 -19.82 -19.50
CA MET A 326 -13.18 -21.09 -19.71
C MET A 326 -13.63 -21.79 -21.00
N ARG A 327 -14.94 -21.76 -21.31
CA ARG A 327 -15.47 -22.34 -22.55
C ARG A 327 -14.99 -21.61 -23.81
N ILE A 328 -14.85 -20.29 -23.76
CA ILE A 328 -14.33 -19.47 -24.88
C ILE A 328 -12.84 -19.78 -25.09
N ILE A 329 -12.03 -19.80 -24.02
CA ILE A 329 -10.59 -20.13 -24.09
C ILE A 329 -10.36 -21.52 -24.71
N GLU A 330 -11.21 -22.49 -24.37
CA GLU A 330 -11.15 -23.85 -24.95
C GLU A 330 -11.64 -23.88 -26.41
N ARG A 331 -12.86 -23.39 -26.68
CA ARG A 331 -13.51 -23.44 -28.01
C ARG A 331 -12.65 -22.76 -29.08
N ASP A 332 -12.14 -21.57 -28.77
CA ASP A 332 -11.39 -20.73 -29.72
C ASP A 332 -9.87 -20.97 -29.62
N ARG A 333 -9.44 -21.95 -28.81
CA ARG A 333 -8.04 -22.36 -28.61
C ARG A 333 -7.14 -21.17 -28.23
N LEU A 334 -7.64 -20.28 -27.38
CA LEU A 334 -6.95 -19.02 -27.04
C LEU A 334 -5.60 -19.23 -26.35
N VAL A 335 -5.35 -20.40 -25.77
CA VAL A 335 -4.04 -20.81 -25.24
C VAL A 335 -3.01 -20.94 -26.38
N ASP A 336 -3.35 -21.68 -27.45
CA ASP A 336 -2.48 -21.86 -28.63
C ASP A 336 -2.29 -20.52 -29.37
N HIS A 337 -3.36 -19.73 -29.48
CA HIS A 337 -3.32 -18.42 -30.11
C HIS A 337 -2.47 -17.42 -29.31
N ALA A 338 -2.49 -17.47 -27.98
CA ALA A 338 -1.60 -16.66 -27.13
C ALA A 338 -0.12 -17.03 -27.30
N VAL A 339 0.21 -18.31 -27.55
CA VAL A 339 1.57 -18.70 -27.97
C VAL A 339 1.92 -18.08 -29.33
N ARG A 340 1.05 -18.25 -30.34
CA ARG A 340 1.27 -17.76 -31.70
C ARG A 340 1.45 -16.24 -31.77
N MET A 341 0.55 -15.49 -31.14
CA MET A 341 0.61 -14.03 -31.10
C MET A 341 1.70 -13.50 -30.17
N GLY A 342 2.07 -14.26 -29.13
CA GLY A 342 3.25 -14.00 -28.32
C GLY A 342 4.54 -14.03 -29.14
N ILE A 343 4.70 -15.02 -30.03
CA ILE A 343 5.84 -15.10 -30.96
C ILE A 343 5.87 -13.89 -31.90
N VAL A 344 4.75 -13.55 -32.56
CA VAL A 344 4.66 -12.39 -33.47
C VAL A 344 5.10 -11.09 -32.80
N LEU A 345 4.64 -10.85 -31.56
CA LEU A 345 5.03 -9.66 -30.80
C LEU A 345 6.48 -9.71 -30.31
N LEU A 346 6.96 -10.87 -29.83
CA LEU A 346 8.34 -11.04 -29.36
C LEU A 346 9.37 -10.87 -30.48
N ASP A 347 9.12 -11.44 -31.66
CA ASP A 347 10.00 -11.34 -32.82
C ASP A 347 10.06 -9.90 -33.33
N GLY A 348 8.90 -9.25 -33.48
CA GLY A 348 8.83 -7.83 -33.89
C GLY A 348 9.50 -6.89 -32.89
N LEU A 349 9.25 -7.05 -31.58
CA LEU A 349 9.94 -6.28 -30.54
C LEU A 349 11.45 -6.56 -30.50
N THR A 350 11.88 -7.77 -30.87
CA THR A 350 13.31 -8.14 -30.97
C THR A 350 13.99 -7.54 -32.21
N GLU A 351 13.27 -7.37 -33.32
CA GLU A 351 13.74 -6.57 -34.46
C GLU A 351 13.87 -5.10 -34.06
N LEU A 352 12.86 -4.53 -33.41
CA LEU A 352 12.90 -3.15 -32.92
C LEU A 352 14.06 -2.94 -31.93
N ARG A 353 14.39 -3.92 -31.07
CA ARG A 353 15.59 -3.84 -30.21
C ARG A 353 16.91 -3.75 -30.98
N GLN A 354 16.98 -4.30 -32.20
CA GLN A 354 18.17 -4.16 -33.07
C GLN A 354 18.23 -2.78 -33.73
N ARG A 355 17.09 -2.10 -33.90
CA ARG A 355 16.98 -0.78 -34.56
C ARG A 355 16.97 0.40 -33.58
N HIS A 356 16.58 0.21 -32.33
CA HIS A 356 16.42 1.29 -31.35
C HIS A 356 17.18 1.02 -30.05
N GLU A 357 18.28 1.76 -29.83
CA GLU A 357 19.16 1.66 -28.65
C GLU A 357 18.44 1.85 -27.30
N MET A 358 17.26 2.47 -27.31
CA MET A 358 16.46 2.72 -26.11
C MET A 358 15.85 1.45 -25.53
N ILE A 359 15.67 0.38 -26.30
CA ILE A 359 15.22 -0.92 -25.77
C ILE A 359 16.45 -1.67 -25.23
N LYS A 360 16.42 -2.01 -23.94
CA LYS A 360 17.42 -2.85 -23.26
C LYS A 360 17.10 -4.33 -23.43
N GLU A 361 15.87 -4.71 -23.10
CA GLU A 361 15.40 -6.11 -23.08
C GLU A 361 13.94 -6.18 -23.50
N VAL A 362 13.57 -7.29 -24.13
CA VAL A 362 12.19 -7.72 -24.36
C VAL A 362 12.06 -9.09 -23.70
N ARG A 363 11.05 -9.27 -22.85
CA ARG A 363 10.84 -10.50 -22.07
C ARG A 363 9.36 -10.77 -21.84
N GLY A 364 9.02 -12.02 -21.51
CA GLY A 364 7.65 -12.42 -21.21
C GLY A 364 7.34 -13.85 -21.64
N SER A 365 6.05 -14.19 -21.66
CA SER A 365 5.56 -15.45 -22.23
C SER A 365 4.10 -15.29 -22.68
N GLY A 366 3.74 -15.93 -23.79
CA GLY A 366 2.44 -15.74 -24.43
C GLY A 366 2.13 -14.26 -24.70
N LEU A 367 0.98 -13.79 -24.20
CA LEU A 367 0.54 -12.39 -24.30
C LEU A 367 0.75 -11.62 -23.00
N MET A 368 1.83 -11.91 -22.29
CA MET A 368 2.27 -11.18 -21.10
C MET A 368 3.73 -10.77 -21.30
N LEU A 369 3.93 -9.55 -21.82
CA LEU A 369 5.22 -9.08 -22.32
C LEU A 369 5.64 -7.77 -21.63
N GLY A 370 6.95 -7.62 -21.41
CA GLY A 370 7.57 -6.41 -20.89
C GLY A 370 8.71 -5.96 -21.80
N VAL A 371 8.72 -4.67 -22.13
CA VAL A 371 9.81 -4.00 -22.84
C VAL A 371 10.54 -3.10 -21.85
N GLU A 372 11.77 -3.46 -21.50
CA GLU A 372 12.60 -2.63 -20.63
C GLU A 372 13.41 -1.64 -21.45
N LEU A 373 13.38 -0.37 -21.03
CA LEU A 373 14.09 0.73 -21.65
C LEU A 373 15.44 0.99 -20.96
N GLN A 374 16.28 1.79 -21.60
CA GLN A 374 17.54 2.27 -21.03
C GLN A 374 17.87 3.70 -21.47
N ALA A 375 18.78 4.33 -20.71
CA ALA A 375 19.30 5.65 -21.02
C ALA A 375 20.00 5.68 -22.40
N PRO A 376 19.72 6.69 -23.26
CA PRO A 376 20.35 6.80 -24.58
C PRO A 376 21.89 6.85 -24.55
N SER A 377 22.55 6.49 -25.65
CA SER A 377 24.02 6.50 -25.77
C SER A 377 24.64 7.90 -25.88
N SER A 378 23.84 8.90 -26.25
CA SER A 378 24.30 10.30 -26.36
C SER A 378 24.52 10.96 -24.99
N ARG A 379 25.49 11.89 -24.91
CA ARG A 379 25.78 12.63 -23.66
C ARG A 379 24.58 13.48 -23.19
N ALA A 380 23.87 14.10 -24.14
CA ALA A 380 22.67 14.87 -23.86
C ALA A 380 21.51 13.97 -23.40
N GLY A 381 21.25 12.86 -24.09
CA GLY A 381 20.19 11.90 -23.73
C GLY A 381 20.36 11.31 -22.33
N ARG A 382 21.61 10.96 -21.93
CA ARG A 382 21.90 10.56 -20.53
C ARG A 382 21.61 11.66 -19.50
N LEU A 383 21.89 12.91 -19.83
CA LEU A 383 21.60 14.02 -18.91
C LEU A 383 20.08 14.19 -18.75
N SER A 384 19.32 14.16 -19.85
CA SER A 384 17.86 14.23 -19.81
C SER A 384 17.23 13.03 -19.10
N TRP A 385 17.69 11.79 -19.33
CA TRP A 385 17.23 10.60 -18.60
C TRP A 385 17.44 10.72 -17.08
N ARG A 386 18.61 11.23 -16.65
CA ARG A 386 18.89 11.50 -15.22
C ARG A 386 17.97 12.58 -14.64
N LEU A 387 17.72 13.66 -15.38
CA LEU A 387 16.83 14.75 -14.94
C LEU A 387 15.37 14.29 -14.81
N ILE A 388 14.89 13.42 -15.70
CA ILE A 388 13.56 12.81 -15.60
C ILE A 388 13.48 11.92 -14.35
N HIS A 389 14.47 11.04 -14.12
CA HIS A 389 14.51 10.18 -12.94
C HIS A 389 14.55 10.97 -11.60
N LEU A 390 15.29 12.08 -11.56
CA LEU A 390 15.31 12.99 -10.40
C LEU A 390 13.94 13.66 -10.15
N ALA A 391 13.11 13.83 -11.17
CA ALA A 391 11.73 14.30 -11.00
C ALA A 391 10.81 13.14 -10.56
N SER A 392 10.79 12.03 -11.29
CA SER A 392 10.05 10.82 -10.92
C SER A 392 10.55 9.60 -11.70
N GLU A 393 10.83 8.50 -10.98
CA GLU A 393 11.33 7.24 -11.54
C GLU A 393 10.36 6.62 -12.57
N GLY A 394 9.05 6.80 -12.38
CA GLY A 394 8.02 6.28 -13.31
C GLY A 394 7.74 7.16 -14.55
N LEU A 395 8.53 8.22 -14.78
CA LEU A 395 8.24 9.23 -15.81
C LEU A 395 8.98 9.01 -17.14
N PHE A 396 10.11 8.30 -17.16
CA PHE A 396 10.85 8.09 -18.43
C PHE A 396 10.08 7.23 -19.46
N PRO A 397 9.38 6.13 -19.10
CA PRO A 397 8.53 5.40 -20.05
C PRO A 397 7.41 6.23 -20.69
N GLN A 398 6.99 7.33 -20.06
CA GLN A 398 5.95 8.22 -20.59
C GLN A 398 6.40 8.94 -21.88
N LEU A 399 7.71 8.97 -22.19
CA LEU A 399 8.23 9.39 -23.50
C LEU A 399 7.67 8.55 -24.65
N ILE A 400 7.27 7.31 -24.36
CA ILE A 400 6.76 6.34 -25.32
C ILE A 400 5.24 6.14 -25.13
N VAL A 401 4.78 5.95 -23.89
CA VAL A 401 3.36 5.66 -23.59
C VAL A 401 2.44 6.84 -23.97
N ILE A 402 2.84 8.09 -23.73
CA ILE A 402 2.02 9.27 -24.09
C ILE A 402 1.85 9.43 -25.61
N PRO A 403 2.90 9.49 -26.45
CA PRO A 403 2.73 9.61 -27.90
C PRO A 403 2.10 8.37 -28.55
N LEU A 404 2.35 7.15 -28.05
CA LEU A 404 1.59 5.96 -28.48
C LEU A 404 0.09 6.20 -28.38
N HIS A 405 -0.38 6.67 -27.22
CA HIS A 405 -1.80 6.96 -26.98
C HIS A 405 -2.29 8.17 -27.78
N ARG A 406 -1.57 9.30 -27.69
CA ARG A 406 -1.95 10.59 -28.29
C ARG A 406 -2.01 10.52 -29.81
N ASP A 407 -0.94 10.03 -30.43
CA ASP A 407 -0.70 10.17 -31.87
C ASP A 407 -1.12 8.90 -32.62
N HIS A 408 -0.80 7.71 -32.09
CA HIS A 408 -1.12 6.43 -32.72
C HIS A 408 -2.42 5.77 -32.21
N GLY A 409 -2.98 6.24 -31.09
CA GLY A 409 -4.18 5.64 -30.50
C GLY A 409 -3.91 4.32 -29.76
N VAL A 410 -2.69 4.06 -29.31
CA VAL A 410 -2.31 2.80 -28.65
C VAL A 410 -2.27 2.97 -27.13
N VAL A 411 -3.07 2.19 -26.39
CA VAL A 411 -3.08 2.19 -24.92
C VAL A 411 -2.06 1.18 -24.40
N THR A 412 -1.05 1.65 -23.68
CA THR A 412 -0.08 0.82 -22.94
C THR A 412 0.11 1.39 -21.53
N MET A 413 0.91 0.75 -20.67
CA MET A 413 1.21 1.31 -19.34
C MET A 413 2.64 1.04 -18.88
N ALA A 414 3.21 1.98 -18.12
CA ALA A 414 4.48 1.82 -17.42
C ALA A 414 4.35 0.97 -16.13
N ALA A 415 5.39 0.21 -15.78
CA ALA A 415 5.43 -0.72 -14.64
C ALA A 415 5.61 -0.05 -13.25
N GLY A 416 4.92 1.08 -13.03
CA GLY A 416 5.10 1.94 -11.85
C GLY A 416 6.39 2.75 -11.93
N LYS A 417 7.22 2.69 -10.88
CA LYS A 417 8.51 3.40 -10.75
C LYS A 417 9.66 2.84 -11.64
N ASN A 418 9.37 2.02 -12.64
CA ASN A 418 10.40 1.28 -13.39
C ASN A 418 10.39 1.64 -14.88
N ASP A 419 11.56 1.58 -15.52
CA ASP A 419 11.79 1.80 -16.95
C ASP A 419 11.22 0.67 -17.85
N VAL A 420 10.05 0.13 -17.54
CA VAL A 420 9.43 -1.00 -18.26
C VAL A 420 8.03 -0.62 -18.74
N ILE A 421 7.77 -0.82 -20.04
CA ILE A 421 6.44 -0.77 -20.64
C ILE A 421 5.86 -2.20 -20.60
N LYS A 422 4.69 -2.37 -20.00
CA LYS A 422 3.99 -3.65 -19.91
C LYS A 422 2.89 -3.76 -20.94
N LEU A 423 2.85 -4.91 -21.62
CA LEU A 423 1.88 -5.25 -22.66
C LEU A 423 1.05 -6.46 -22.21
N LEU A 424 -0.26 -6.25 -22.15
CA LEU A 424 -1.31 -7.21 -21.79
C LEU A 424 -2.49 -7.08 -22.77
N PRO A 425 -2.30 -7.28 -24.09
CA PRO A 425 -3.40 -7.23 -25.07
C PRO A 425 -4.44 -8.35 -24.83
N PRO A 426 -5.60 -8.35 -25.50
CA PRO A 426 -6.54 -9.45 -25.43
C PRO A 426 -5.95 -10.78 -25.92
N LEU A 427 -6.43 -11.92 -25.39
CA LEU A 427 -6.17 -13.23 -25.99
C LEU A 427 -6.83 -13.40 -27.37
N THR A 428 -7.73 -12.47 -27.73
CA THR A 428 -8.39 -12.37 -29.03
C THR A 428 -7.66 -11.43 -30.00
N LEU A 429 -6.50 -10.86 -29.61
CA LEU A 429 -5.68 -9.97 -30.45
C LEU A 429 -5.37 -10.61 -31.80
N SER A 430 -5.63 -9.89 -32.88
CA SER A 430 -5.35 -10.33 -34.25
C SER A 430 -3.95 -9.93 -34.73
N GLU A 431 -3.49 -10.59 -35.80
CA GLU A 431 -2.19 -10.34 -36.41
C GLU A 431 -2.04 -8.93 -37.01
N PRO A 432 -3.06 -8.35 -37.68
CA PRO A 432 -3.02 -6.95 -38.11
C PRO A 432 -2.95 -5.96 -36.94
N GLU A 433 -3.64 -6.22 -35.83
CA GLU A 433 -3.56 -5.37 -34.63
C GLU A 433 -2.17 -5.43 -33.98
N ALA A 434 -1.52 -6.60 -33.95
CA ALA A 434 -0.12 -6.73 -33.53
C ALA A 434 0.83 -5.95 -34.46
N GLY A 435 0.60 -5.98 -35.79
CA GLY A 435 1.32 -5.15 -36.76
C GLY A 435 1.17 -3.65 -36.49
N THR A 436 -0.07 -3.17 -36.34
CA THR A 436 -0.37 -1.76 -36.00
C THR A 436 0.30 -1.32 -34.71
N PHE A 437 0.35 -2.17 -33.68
CA PHE A 437 1.10 -1.90 -32.46
C PHE A 437 2.61 -1.75 -32.73
N LEU A 438 3.22 -2.67 -33.48
CA LEU A 438 4.65 -2.65 -33.78
C LEU A 438 5.06 -1.43 -34.61
N GLU A 439 4.28 -1.06 -35.64
CA GLU A 439 4.49 0.13 -36.47
C GLU A 439 4.37 1.43 -35.66
N ALA A 440 3.41 1.51 -34.74
CA ALA A 440 3.29 2.63 -33.81
C ALA A 440 4.48 2.70 -32.83
N PHE A 441 4.93 1.55 -32.32
CA PHE A 441 6.06 1.46 -31.39
C PHE A 441 7.38 1.88 -32.05
N ASP A 442 7.63 1.42 -33.28
CA ASP A 442 8.74 1.82 -34.15
C ASP A 442 8.77 3.33 -34.35
N THR A 443 7.65 3.90 -34.82
CA THR A 443 7.53 5.34 -35.09
C THR A 443 7.83 6.17 -33.85
N VAL A 444 7.24 5.81 -32.70
CA VAL A 444 7.45 6.53 -31.43
C VAL A 444 8.88 6.38 -30.90
N LEU A 445 9.51 5.22 -31.07
CA LEU A 445 10.91 4.99 -30.70
C LEU A 445 11.86 5.81 -31.58
N ALA A 446 11.64 5.84 -32.90
CA ALA A 446 12.38 6.68 -33.84
C ALA A 446 12.23 8.17 -33.51
N ASP A 447 11.01 8.65 -33.31
CA ASP A 447 10.72 10.04 -32.89
C ASP A 447 11.33 10.39 -31.53
N SER A 448 11.67 9.39 -30.70
CA SER A 448 12.30 9.60 -29.38
C SER A 448 13.84 9.61 -29.43
N GLN A 449 14.47 9.26 -30.56
CA GLN A 449 15.93 9.27 -30.76
C GLN A 449 16.49 10.67 -31.08
N GLY A 450 16.25 11.65 -30.21
CA GLY A 450 16.89 12.96 -30.36
C GLY A 450 16.50 13.99 -29.30
N ALA A 451 17.48 14.76 -28.83
CA ALA A 451 17.27 15.81 -27.83
C ALA A 451 16.39 17.00 -28.31
N GLY A 452 16.11 17.09 -29.62
CA GLY A 452 15.19 18.06 -30.22
C GLY A 452 13.75 17.55 -30.41
N SER A 453 13.44 16.32 -29.98
CA SER A 453 12.11 15.72 -30.16
C SER A 453 11.04 16.35 -29.26
N LYS A 454 9.81 16.46 -29.80
CA LYS A 454 8.64 16.98 -29.11
C LYS A 454 8.27 16.16 -27.87
N ASN A 455 8.52 14.86 -27.88
CA ASN A 455 8.17 13.98 -26.77
C ASN A 455 9.04 14.24 -25.54
N TRP A 456 10.33 14.56 -25.74
CA TRP A 456 11.22 15.02 -24.67
C TRP A 456 10.82 16.38 -24.11
N ALA A 457 10.25 17.28 -24.92
CA ALA A 457 9.68 18.53 -24.42
C ALA A 457 8.47 18.25 -23.51
N VAL A 458 7.49 17.46 -23.98
CA VAL A 458 6.29 17.10 -23.20
C VAL A 458 6.66 16.44 -21.87
N VAL A 459 7.57 15.46 -21.86
CA VAL A 459 7.94 14.77 -20.61
C VAL A 459 8.80 15.64 -19.69
N ARG A 460 9.64 16.54 -20.22
CA ARG A 460 10.31 17.56 -19.40
C ARG A 460 9.30 18.54 -18.81
N ASP A 461 8.29 18.93 -19.56
CA ASP A 461 7.29 19.91 -19.11
C ASP A 461 6.34 19.26 -18.08
N ILE A 462 6.05 17.96 -18.21
CA ILE A 462 5.45 17.12 -17.15
C ILE A 462 6.39 16.98 -15.94
N ALA A 463 7.70 16.81 -16.12
CA ALA A 463 8.67 16.74 -15.02
C ALA A 463 8.70 18.06 -14.23
N THR A 464 8.79 19.20 -14.93
CA THR A 464 8.66 20.55 -14.34
C THR A 464 7.31 20.71 -13.66
N ALA A 465 6.20 20.36 -14.32
CA ALA A 465 4.86 20.44 -13.72
C ALA A 465 4.70 19.50 -12.51
N THR A 466 5.42 18.37 -12.45
CA THR A 466 5.43 17.43 -11.32
C THR A 466 6.26 17.97 -10.15
N ILE A 467 7.41 18.62 -10.44
CA ILE A 467 8.21 19.33 -9.43
C ILE A 467 7.39 20.52 -8.89
N SER A 468 6.78 21.32 -9.76
CA SER A 468 5.88 22.41 -9.37
C SER A 468 4.65 21.90 -8.62
N ARG A 469 4.04 20.77 -9.01
CA ARG A 469 2.93 20.15 -8.27
C ARG A 469 3.37 19.50 -6.97
N ARG A 470 4.62 19.09 -6.78
CA ARG A 470 5.16 18.79 -5.44
C ARG A 470 5.24 20.07 -4.58
N SER A 471 5.48 21.23 -5.19
CA SER A 471 5.42 22.53 -4.50
C SER A 471 4.02 23.16 -4.34
N THR A 472 2.98 22.70 -5.07
CA THR A 472 1.62 23.27 -4.99
C THR A 472 0.48 22.30 -4.61
N ASN A 473 0.54 21.03 -5.04
CA ASN A 473 -0.41 19.97 -4.69
C ASN A 473 0.14 19.03 -3.60
N GLY A 474 1.41 19.16 -3.21
CA GLY A 474 1.79 18.76 -1.87
C GLY A 474 1.05 19.65 -0.86
N VAL A 475 0.47 19.04 0.19
CA VAL A 475 0.39 19.74 1.48
C VAL A 475 1.83 20.15 1.79
N PRO A 476 2.17 21.46 1.81
CA PRO A 476 3.41 21.89 1.18
C PRO A 476 4.66 21.33 1.85
N GLN A 477 5.27 20.34 1.19
CA GLN A 477 6.70 20.05 1.29
C GLN A 477 7.48 20.98 0.36
N GLY A 478 7.21 22.29 0.50
CA GLY A 478 8.28 23.26 0.34
C GLY A 478 9.28 23.06 1.48
N ASP A 479 10.55 23.39 1.25
CA ASP A 479 11.64 23.16 2.21
C ASP A 479 11.65 24.15 3.40
N GLY A 480 10.48 24.65 3.79
CA GLY A 480 10.25 25.58 4.89
C GLY A 480 8.89 25.34 5.55
N VAL A 481 8.71 25.89 6.76
CA VAL A 481 7.50 25.68 7.57
C VAL A 481 6.26 26.30 6.92
N ALA A 482 5.17 25.53 6.89
CA ALA A 482 3.85 26.06 6.61
C ALA A 482 3.27 26.71 7.89
N PHE A 483 3.03 28.02 7.86
CA PHE A 483 2.42 28.77 8.95
C PHE A 483 0.93 29.00 8.71
N ARG A 484 0.12 28.94 9.78
CA ARG A 484 -1.32 29.27 9.77
C ARG A 484 -1.76 29.80 11.14
N GLY A 485 -2.99 30.30 11.26
CA GLY A 485 -3.46 30.95 12.50
C GLY A 485 -3.13 32.43 12.50
N LYS A 486 -2.88 33.02 13.68
CA LYS A 486 -2.52 34.43 13.85
C LYS A 486 -1.01 34.60 13.55
N PRO A 487 -0.60 35.35 12.50
CA PRO A 487 0.82 35.54 12.20
C PRO A 487 1.53 36.29 13.33
N ILE A 488 2.83 36.03 13.52
CA ILE A 488 3.65 36.85 14.42
C ILE A 488 3.87 38.26 13.85
N ASP A 489 3.80 39.26 14.72
CA ASP A 489 4.24 40.63 14.46
C ASP A 489 5.78 40.67 14.57
N PRO A 490 6.52 40.93 13.47
CA PRO A 490 7.98 40.94 13.46
C PRO A 490 8.58 42.21 14.06
N SER A 491 7.77 43.20 14.48
CA SER A 491 8.25 44.40 15.18
C SER A 491 8.47 44.19 16.68
N ARG A 492 8.00 43.06 17.23
CA ARG A 492 8.15 42.68 18.64
C ARG A 492 9.18 41.56 18.80
N ASP A 493 9.99 41.65 19.85
CA ASP A 493 11.04 40.68 20.18
C ASP A 493 10.57 39.56 21.12
N ASP A 494 9.29 39.50 21.48
CA ASP A 494 8.79 38.68 22.59
C ASP A 494 8.27 37.28 22.20
N VAL A 495 8.56 36.83 20.97
CA VAL A 495 8.03 35.59 20.38
C VAL A 495 8.57 34.34 21.07
N CYS A 496 7.65 33.49 21.54
CA CYS A 496 7.92 32.21 22.18
C CYS A 496 7.53 31.02 21.27
N LEU A 497 8.48 30.15 20.92
CA LEU A 497 8.19 28.88 20.24
C LEU A 497 7.87 27.79 21.26
N VAL A 498 6.70 27.16 21.17
CA VAL A 498 6.31 26.00 21.98
C VAL A 498 6.20 24.77 21.09
N THR A 499 7.01 23.74 21.35
CA THR A 499 6.89 22.44 20.68
C THR A 499 6.04 21.49 21.51
N GLY A 500 5.24 20.65 20.87
CA GLY A 500 4.33 19.75 21.60
C GLY A 500 3.15 20.48 22.24
N ALA A 501 2.78 21.64 21.68
CA ALA A 501 1.68 22.49 22.10
C ALA A 501 0.31 21.77 22.16
N THR A 502 0.14 20.66 21.44
CA THR A 502 -1.07 19.81 21.47
C THR A 502 -1.05 18.76 22.59
N GLY A 503 0.04 18.66 23.36
CA GLY A 503 0.16 17.82 24.56
C GLY A 503 -0.19 18.57 25.84
N PHE A 504 -0.44 17.84 26.93
CA PHE A 504 -0.98 18.39 28.19
C PHE A 504 -0.20 19.61 28.72
N ILE A 505 1.11 19.48 28.97
CA ILE A 505 1.94 20.59 29.48
C ILE A 505 2.02 21.73 28.45
N GLY A 506 2.20 21.41 27.16
CA GLY A 506 2.31 22.40 26.08
C GLY A 506 1.06 23.27 25.95
N ALA A 507 -0.14 22.67 25.97
CA ALA A 507 -1.40 23.39 25.82
C ALA A 507 -1.67 24.37 26.98
N HIS A 508 -1.30 24.00 28.22
CA HIS A 508 -1.39 24.91 29.37
C HIS A 508 -0.32 26.01 29.32
N LEU A 509 0.89 25.69 28.86
CA LEU A 509 1.98 26.68 28.70
C LEU A 509 1.64 27.74 27.64
N VAL A 510 1.12 27.33 26.47
CA VAL A 510 0.63 28.26 25.43
C VAL A 510 -0.40 29.23 25.99
N LYS A 511 -1.42 28.71 26.70
CA LYS A 511 -2.45 29.54 27.34
C LYS A 511 -1.87 30.51 28.36
N ARG A 512 -0.83 30.11 29.12
CA ARG A 512 -0.19 30.98 30.11
C ARG A 512 0.61 32.10 29.45
N LEU A 513 1.45 31.78 28.45
CA LEU A 513 2.25 32.75 27.71
C LEU A 513 1.38 33.82 27.05
N LEU A 514 0.27 33.42 26.40
CA LEU A 514 -0.71 34.35 25.83
C LEU A 514 -1.33 35.27 26.91
N ALA A 515 -1.66 34.72 28.08
CA ALA A 515 -2.21 35.49 29.20
C ALA A 515 -1.18 36.42 29.88
N GLU A 516 0.11 36.19 29.67
CA GLU A 516 1.22 37.09 30.03
C GLU A 516 1.53 38.12 28.94
N GLY A 517 0.82 38.06 27.80
CA GLY A 517 0.93 39.01 26.68
C GLY A 517 1.89 38.60 25.57
N HIS A 518 2.54 37.43 25.69
CA HIS A 518 3.52 36.95 24.73
C HIS A 518 2.90 36.55 23.39
N GLN A 519 3.64 36.78 22.30
CA GLN A 519 3.37 36.11 21.03
C GLN A 519 3.81 34.65 21.11
N VAL A 520 2.95 33.71 20.68
CA VAL A 520 3.23 32.27 20.78
C VAL A 520 3.12 31.59 19.43
N ARG A 521 4.21 30.93 19.02
CA ARG A 521 4.29 30.02 17.87
C ARG A 521 4.24 28.58 18.35
N CYS A 522 3.36 27.77 17.78
CA CYS A 522 3.16 26.37 18.14
C CYS A 522 3.71 25.44 17.05
N LEU A 523 4.79 24.69 17.32
CA LEU A 523 5.24 23.63 16.41
C LEU A 523 4.37 22.39 16.59
N VAL A 524 3.68 21.99 15.52
CA VAL A 524 2.78 20.83 15.45
C VAL A 524 3.08 19.98 14.22
N ARG A 525 2.86 18.67 14.32
CA ARG A 525 2.94 17.78 13.16
C ARG A 525 1.65 17.89 12.34
N ALA A 526 1.74 17.61 11.04
CA ALA A 526 0.56 17.58 10.15
C ALA A 526 -0.55 16.59 10.61
N SER A 527 -0.20 15.58 11.42
CA SER A 527 -1.12 14.59 12.01
C SER A 527 -1.58 14.88 13.44
N SER A 528 -1.25 16.05 14.01
CA SER A 528 -1.69 16.43 15.36
C SER A 528 -3.11 17.01 15.38
N ASP A 529 -3.90 16.63 16.39
CA ASP A 529 -5.13 17.36 16.76
C ASP A 529 -4.79 18.76 17.27
N THR A 530 -5.10 19.78 16.47
CA THR A 530 -4.88 21.20 16.81
C THR A 530 -6.12 21.91 17.37
N SER A 531 -7.23 21.21 17.59
CA SER A 531 -8.55 21.81 17.88
C SER A 531 -8.61 22.82 19.04
N GLN A 532 -7.71 22.72 20.02
CA GLN A 532 -7.59 23.68 21.13
C GLN A 532 -6.61 24.84 20.87
N LEU A 533 -5.70 24.70 19.90
CA LEU A 533 -4.79 25.76 19.44
C LEU A 533 -5.46 26.62 18.37
N ASP A 534 -6.30 26.01 17.52
CA ASP A 534 -7.11 26.70 16.50
C ASP A 534 -8.15 27.68 17.11
N GLN A 535 -8.33 27.66 18.44
CA GLN A 535 -9.20 28.54 19.23
C GLN A 535 -8.42 29.64 19.99
N LEU A 536 -7.12 29.79 19.75
CA LEU A 536 -6.22 30.70 20.45
C LEU A 536 -5.50 31.64 19.47
N ASP A 537 -5.07 32.80 19.98
CA ASP A 537 -4.31 33.83 19.25
C ASP A 537 -2.83 33.40 19.02
N VAL A 538 -2.63 32.26 18.36
CA VAL A 538 -1.31 31.66 18.11
C VAL A 538 -0.99 31.55 16.63
N GLU A 539 0.31 31.57 16.32
CA GLU A 539 0.81 31.09 15.03
C GLU A 539 1.05 29.58 15.12
N ILE A 540 0.61 28.81 14.13
CA ILE A 540 0.79 27.36 14.07
C ILE A 540 1.80 27.05 12.98
N ALA A 541 2.98 26.61 13.39
CA ALA A 541 4.06 26.11 12.56
C ALA A 541 3.86 24.60 12.32
N VAL A 542 3.54 24.21 11.09
CA VAL A 542 3.43 22.78 10.73
C VAL A 542 4.81 22.25 10.34
N GLY A 543 5.32 21.28 11.11
CA GLY A 543 6.66 20.72 10.96
C GLY A 543 6.91 19.50 11.85
N ASP A 544 8.14 18.96 11.85
CA ASP A 544 8.50 17.78 12.64
C ASP A 544 9.93 17.89 13.21
N LEU A 545 10.13 17.39 14.44
CA LEU A 545 11.42 17.42 15.13
C LEU A 545 12.52 16.68 14.35
N THR A 546 12.16 15.69 13.54
CA THR A 546 13.10 14.93 12.71
C THR A 546 13.51 15.65 11.42
N SER A 547 12.98 16.85 11.15
CA SER A 547 13.30 17.68 9.99
C SER A 547 13.96 19.01 10.37
N PRO A 548 15.31 19.12 10.29
CA PRO A 548 16.05 20.33 10.61
C PRO A 548 15.57 21.59 9.85
N ARG A 549 15.13 21.44 8.58
CA ARG A 549 14.57 22.55 7.79
C ARG A 549 13.28 23.10 8.39
N SER A 550 12.39 22.23 8.87
CA SER A 550 11.18 22.67 9.56
C SER A 550 11.46 23.29 10.93
N LEU A 551 12.57 22.92 11.57
CA LEU A 551 12.96 23.51 12.84
C LEU A 551 13.63 24.87 12.67
N ALA A 552 14.47 25.04 11.64
CA ALA A 552 15.05 26.34 11.27
C ALA A 552 13.93 27.36 10.96
N GLY A 553 12.95 26.99 10.14
CA GLY A 553 11.79 27.84 9.87
C GLY A 553 10.98 28.16 11.14
N ALA A 554 10.73 27.17 12.00
CA ALA A 554 9.94 27.38 13.22
C ALA A 554 10.66 28.25 14.28
N ALA A 555 11.98 28.16 14.38
CA ALA A 555 12.80 28.96 15.31
C ALA A 555 13.04 30.41 14.81
N GLN A 556 12.94 30.66 13.49
CA GLN A 556 13.26 31.96 12.90
C GLN A 556 12.44 33.11 13.51
N GLY A 557 13.12 34.05 14.18
CA GLY A 557 12.49 35.20 14.84
C GLY A 557 11.85 34.88 16.20
N CYS A 558 12.10 33.71 16.79
CA CYS A 558 11.72 33.39 18.16
C CYS A 558 12.85 33.72 19.14
N ARG A 559 12.53 34.38 20.26
CA ARG A 559 13.49 34.73 21.31
C ARG A 559 13.63 33.64 22.37
N ASN A 560 12.54 32.94 22.69
CA ASN A 560 12.51 31.86 23.66
C ASN A 560 11.95 30.59 23.02
N VAL A 561 12.53 29.43 23.34
CA VAL A 561 12.05 28.12 22.87
C VAL A 561 11.71 27.22 24.05
N PHE A 562 10.46 26.76 24.11
CA PHE A 562 9.96 25.80 25.09
C PHE A 562 9.79 24.43 24.44
N HIS A 563 10.72 23.53 24.72
CA HIS A 563 10.76 22.20 24.15
C HIS A 563 10.01 21.19 25.03
N CYS A 564 8.67 21.19 24.93
CA CYS A 564 7.78 20.25 25.65
C CYS A 564 7.50 18.95 24.87
N ALA A 565 7.84 18.88 23.58
CA ALA A 565 7.58 17.71 22.76
C ALA A 565 8.46 16.49 23.15
N ALA A 566 7.83 15.32 23.19
CA ALA A 566 8.50 14.01 23.24
C ALA A 566 7.58 12.94 22.65
N GLN A 567 8.16 11.91 22.07
CA GLN A 567 7.50 10.65 21.76
C GLN A 567 7.47 9.77 23.02
N VAL A 568 6.25 9.45 23.46
CA VAL A 568 5.95 8.48 24.52
C VAL A 568 4.94 7.51 23.93
N SER A 569 5.32 6.25 23.78
CA SER A 569 4.47 5.21 23.20
C SER A 569 5.02 3.84 23.58
N ASP A 570 4.14 2.97 24.11
CA ASP A 570 4.46 1.58 24.44
C ASP A 570 4.65 0.70 23.19
N TRP A 571 4.34 1.24 22.00
CA TRP A 571 4.29 0.54 20.72
C TRP A 571 5.35 1.01 19.70
N ALA A 572 6.13 2.04 20.04
CA ALA A 572 7.20 2.54 19.18
C ALA A 572 8.54 1.87 19.51
N THR A 573 9.37 1.63 18.51
CA THR A 573 10.71 1.06 18.75
C THR A 573 11.60 2.05 19.50
N ALA A 574 12.55 1.54 20.29
CA ALA A 574 13.55 2.38 20.96
C ALA A 574 14.33 3.28 19.98
N LYS A 575 14.50 2.84 18.71
CA LYS A 575 15.13 3.65 17.65
C LYS A 575 14.27 4.85 17.24
N GLU A 576 12.96 4.68 17.08
CA GLU A 576 12.05 5.79 16.75
C GLU A 576 11.91 6.78 17.91
N ILE A 577 11.81 6.28 19.15
CA ILE A 577 11.78 7.12 20.35
C ILE A 577 13.10 7.90 20.47
N THR A 578 14.26 7.27 20.20
CA THR A 578 15.57 7.95 20.17
C THR A 578 15.64 9.01 19.07
N ARG A 579 15.19 8.70 17.85
CA ARG A 579 15.15 9.67 16.74
C ARG A 579 14.33 10.91 17.09
N THR A 580 13.13 10.73 17.66
CA THR A 580 12.27 11.87 17.99
C THR A 580 12.74 12.63 19.24
N ASN A 581 13.21 11.93 20.28
CA ASN A 581 13.55 12.55 21.57
C ASN A 581 14.99 13.05 21.67
N VAL A 582 15.95 12.45 20.96
CA VAL A 582 17.38 12.80 21.07
C VAL A 582 17.84 13.56 19.83
N GLU A 583 17.69 12.96 18.64
CA GLU A 583 18.06 13.61 17.38
C GLU A 583 17.14 14.82 17.12
N GLY A 584 15.84 14.70 17.41
CA GLY A 584 14.89 15.81 17.35
C GLY A 584 15.19 16.97 18.31
N THR A 585 15.67 16.68 19.54
CA THR A 585 16.15 17.73 20.46
C THR A 585 17.42 18.39 19.92
N ARG A 586 18.39 17.60 19.41
CA ARG A 586 19.61 18.13 18.78
C ARG A 586 19.29 19.07 17.62
N ASN A 587 18.44 18.63 16.68
CA ASN A 587 18.05 19.42 15.52
C ASN A 587 17.41 20.77 15.94
N LEU A 588 16.57 20.76 16.98
CA LEU A 588 15.89 21.97 17.46
C LEU A 588 16.85 22.91 18.20
N LEU A 589 17.81 22.38 18.95
CA LEU A 589 18.90 23.17 19.56
C LEU A 589 19.76 23.85 18.49
N GLU A 590 20.15 23.12 17.45
CA GLU A 590 20.98 23.63 16.35
C GLU A 590 20.23 24.67 15.50
N ALA A 591 18.92 24.46 15.26
CA ALA A 591 18.04 25.47 14.69
C ALA A 591 17.88 26.72 15.58
N SER A 592 17.83 26.55 16.91
CA SER A 592 17.72 27.66 17.87
C SER A 592 18.97 28.53 17.89
N VAL A 593 20.15 27.91 17.83
CA VAL A 593 21.44 28.62 17.67
C VAL A 593 21.47 29.39 16.34
N ALA A 594 21.06 28.75 15.23
CA ALA A 594 21.04 29.41 13.92
C ALA A 594 20.05 30.59 13.82
N ALA A 595 18.96 30.54 14.60
CA ALA A 595 17.96 31.61 14.68
C ALA A 595 18.27 32.69 15.74
N SER A 596 19.41 32.60 16.46
CA SER A 596 19.79 33.50 17.55
C SER A 596 18.77 33.57 18.71
N VAL A 597 18.17 32.43 19.06
CA VAL A 597 17.34 32.27 20.26
C VAL A 597 18.16 32.61 21.51
N GLU A 598 17.63 33.45 22.41
CA GLU A 598 18.31 33.80 23.66
C GLU A 598 18.24 32.65 24.67
N ARG A 599 17.05 32.05 24.86
CA ARG A 599 16.80 31.05 25.91
C ARG A 599 16.08 29.80 25.42
N PHE A 600 16.59 28.64 25.83
CA PHE A 600 16.06 27.32 25.49
C PHE A 600 15.64 26.54 26.75
N ILE A 601 14.36 26.20 26.87
CA ILE A 601 13.78 25.50 28.01
C ILE A 601 13.40 24.08 27.58
N HIS A 602 14.23 23.08 27.94
CA HIS A 602 13.95 21.67 27.67
C HIS A 602 13.13 21.05 28.81
N PHE A 603 11.99 20.43 28.48
CA PHE A 603 11.21 19.65 29.45
C PHE A 603 11.61 18.18 29.36
N SER A 604 12.18 17.66 30.45
CA SER A 604 12.58 16.27 30.66
C SER A 604 11.53 15.54 31.51
N THR A 605 11.95 14.70 32.46
CA THR A 605 11.13 13.99 33.45
C THR A 605 11.96 13.76 34.73
N THR A 606 11.32 13.59 35.88
CA THR A 606 11.99 13.05 37.08
C THR A 606 12.51 11.62 36.91
N ASP A 607 12.00 10.84 35.94
CA ASP A 607 12.39 9.43 35.75
C ASP A 607 13.89 9.25 35.44
N VAL A 608 14.60 10.30 35.00
CA VAL A 608 16.07 10.25 34.81
C VAL A 608 16.83 9.94 36.11
N TYR A 609 16.22 10.22 37.27
CA TYR A 609 16.78 9.92 38.60
C TYR A 609 16.44 8.51 39.11
N GLY A 610 15.49 7.78 38.49
CA GLY A 610 14.97 6.54 39.06
C GLY A 610 14.08 6.76 40.28
N TYR A 611 14.12 5.83 41.25
CA TYR A 611 13.43 5.94 42.53
C TYR A 611 14.45 6.08 43.70
N PRO A 612 15.04 7.27 43.93
CA PRO A 612 15.94 7.52 45.06
C PRO A 612 15.14 7.48 46.38
N GLY A 613 15.15 6.31 47.03
CA GLY A 613 14.24 5.96 48.11
C GLY A 613 14.12 7.01 49.23
N GLY A 614 12.93 7.63 49.32
CA GLY A 614 12.57 8.57 50.38
C GLY A 614 13.38 9.88 50.46
N SER A 615 14.27 10.12 49.49
CA SER A 615 15.22 11.23 49.51
C SER A 615 14.68 12.44 48.77
N ALA A 616 14.99 13.65 49.25
CA ALA A 616 14.80 14.84 48.45
C ALA A 616 15.81 14.84 47.29
N VAL A 617 15.42 15.40 46.15
CA VAL A 617 16.23 15.44 44.92
C VAL A 617 16.30 16.89 44.46
N ASP A 618 17.51 17.39 44.28
CA ASP A 618 17.84 18.73 43.80
C ASP A 618 18.73 18.66 42.53
N GLU A 619 19.16 19.81 42.02
CA GLU A 619 20.00 19.92 40.84
C GLU A 619 21.41 19.31 40.97
N THR A 620 21.86 18.98 42.19
CA THR A 620 23.15 18.30 42.43
C THR A 620 23.04 16.78 42.33
N HIS A 621 21.82 16.23 42.32
CA HIS A 621 21.60 14.79 42.30
C HIS A 621 21.95 14.19 40.93
N LEU A 622 22.77 13.12 40.95
CA LEU A 622 23.18 12.43 39.71
C LEU A 622 22.03 11.56 39.16
N ALA A 623 21.92 11.50 37.84
CA ALA A 623 20.92 10.68 37.16
C ALA A 623 21.24 9.18 37.30
N ALA A 624 20.56 8.48 38.21
CA ALA A 624 20.73 7.05 38.44
C ALA A 624 19.97 6.16 37.44
N GLY A 625 19.07 6.73 36.63
CA GLY A 625 18.41 6.08 35.50
C GLY A 625 17.30 5.08 35.85
N PHE A 626 16.03 5.48 35.68
CA PHE A 626 14.95 4.50 35.63
C PHE A 626 15.09 3.62 34.37
N GLN A 627 14.98 2.30 34.51
CA GLN A 627 15.23 1.36 33.41
C GLN A 627 14.04 1.21 32.44
N ASN A 628 13.61 2.33 31.84
CA ASN A 628 12.76 2.31 30.65
C ASN A 628 13.36 3.18 29.53
N TRP A 629 13.03 2.86 28.28
CA TRP A 629 13.60 3.52 27.11
C TRP A 629 13.27 5.03 27.06
N TYR A 630 12.10 5.43 27.56
CA TYR A 630 11.71 6.84 27.61
C TYR A 630 12.67 7.68 28.48
N ALA A 631 12.92 7.26 29.73
CA ALA A 631 13.82 7.93 30.65
C ALA A 631 15.27 7.98 30.12
N GLN A 632 15.73 6.91 29.46
CA GLN A 632 17.03 6.90 28.78
C GLN A 632 17.11 7.94 27.65
N THR A 633 16.10 8.02 26.78
CA THR A 633 16.08 9.04 25.71
C THR A 633 15.96 10.46 26.25
N LYS A 634 15.30 10.67 27.40
CA LYS A 634 15.29 11.98 28.08
C LYS A 634 16.67 12.36 28.61
N LEU A 635 17.38 11.46 29.30
CA LEU A 635 18.75 11.73 29.78
C LEU A 635 19.75 11.97 28.61
N ALA A 636 19.57 11.28 27.49
CA ALA A 636 20.34 11.54 26.27
C ALA A 636 20.01 12.92 25.65
N ALA A 637 18.73 13.33 25.63
CA ALA A 637 18.31 14.66 25.18
C ALA A 637 18.89 15.79 26.06
N GLU A 638 18.89 15.62 27.38
CA GLU A 638 19.54 16.54 28.32
C GLU A 638 21.05 16.68 28.05
N THR A 639 21.71 15.57 27.68
CA THR A 639 23.14 15.58 27.32
C THR A 639 23.39 16.42 26.06
N GLU A 640 22.50 16.38 25.07
CA GLU A 640 22.55 17.26 23.89
C GLU A 640 22.32 18.73 24.25
N VAL A 641 21.36 19.04 25.14
CA VAL A 641 21.13 20.41 25.64
C VAL A 641 22.38 20.98 26.31
N VAL A 642 23.00 20.21 27.22
CA VAL A 642 24.25 20.61 27.90
C VAL A 642 25.42 20.74 26.91
N ARG A 643 25.50 19.88 25.89
CA ARG A 643 26.50 19.96 24.81
C ARG A 643 26.36 21.27 24.04
N VAL A 644 25.19 21.53 23.44
CA VAL A 644 24.98 22.68 22.55
C VAL A 644 25.08 24.00 23.31
N SER A 645 24.53 24.10 24.52
CA SER A 645 24.64 25.28 25.38
C SER A 645 26.10 25.66 25.67
N LYS A 646 26.94 24.68 26.05
CA LYS A 646 28.37 24.91 26.29
C LYS A 646 29.17 25.27 25.03
N THR A 647 28.78 24.77 23.86
CA THR A 647 29.48 25.04 22.60
C THR A 647 29.10 26.38 21.96
N HIS A 648 27.86 26.86 22.15
CA HIS A 648 27.33 28.03 21.42
C HIS A 648 26.81 29.16 22.33
N ALA A 649 27.07 29.11 23.64
CA ALA A 649 26.64 30.11 24.63
C ALA A 649 25.12 30.37 24.73
N LEU A 650 24.29 29.45 24.21
CA LEU A 650 22.83 29.46 24.33
C LEU A 650 22.41 29.26 25.80
N GLU A 651 21.61 30.16 26.37
CA GLU A 651 21.12 30.03 27.75
C GLU A 651 20.10 28.89 27.81
N ALA A 652 20.47 27.76 28.44
CA ALA A 652 19.64 26.56 28.44
C ALA A 652 19.22 26.13 29.86
N VAL A 653 17.93 25.86 30.01
CA VAL A 653 17.33 25.35 31.25
C VAL A 653 16.74 23.97 31.00
N VAL A 654 17.14 22.98 31.79
CA VAL A 654 16.53 21.65 31.81
C VAL A 654 15.55 21.58 32.98
N LEU A 655 14.26 21.52 32.68
CA LEU A 655 13.20 21.28 33.66
C LEU A 655 12.92 19.79 33.73
N ARG A 656 13.03 19.19 34.93
CA ARG A 656 12.67 17.79 35.21
C ARG A 656 11.35 17.73 35.99
N PRO A 657 10.18 17.91 35.35
CA PRO A 657 8.89 17.90 36.05
C PRO A 657 8.58 16.51 36.62
N ALA A 658 8.04 16.50 37.84
CA ALA A 658 7.37 15.34 38.41
C ALA A 658 5.95 15.17 37.80
N THR A 659 5.21 14.15 38.23
CA THR A 659 3.84 13.89 37.77
C THR A 659 2.92 15.08 38.03
N VAL A 660 2.50 15.78 36.96
CA VAL A 660 1.58 16.92 37.03
C VAL A 660 0.13 16.43 37.17
N TYR A 661 -0.64 17.06 38.05
CA TYR A 661 -2.06 16.81 38.27
C TYR A 661 -2.87 18.10 38.10
N GLY A 662 -4.05 18.01 37.49
CA GLY A 662 -4.96 19.13 37.26
C GLY A 662 -6.33 18.62 36.76
N PRO A 663 -7.36 19.50 36.68
CA PRO A 663 -8.72 19.10 36.32
C PRO A 663 -8.87 18.71 34.84
N ASP A 664 -8.11 19.32 33.92
CA ASP A 664 -8.23 19.14 32.47
C ASP A 664 -7.53 17.86 31.94
N ARG A 665 -7.76 16.71 32.59
CA ARG A 665 -7.21 15.42 32.11
C ARG A 665 -7.94 14.93 30.86
N ARG A 666 -7.27 14.98 29.70
CA ARG A 666 -7.54 14.06 28.57
C ARG A 666 -6.89 12.70 28.87
N ASP A 667 -7.66 11.76 29.40
CA ASP A 667 -7.22 10.46 29.93
C ASP A 667 -7.07 9.35 28.86
N ARG A 668 -6.15 9.54 27.91
CA ARG A 668 -5.77 8.47 26.94
C ARG A 668 -4.64 7.54 27.43
N THR A 669 -4.70 7.08 28.68
CA THR A 669 -3.99 5.88 29.19
C THR A 669 -4.54 5.48 30.57
N GLY A 670 -5.22 4.33 30.68
CA GLY A 670 -5.48 3.64 31.97
C GLY A 670 -6.95 3.26 32.28
N ASP A 671 -7.35 2.04 31.87
CA ASP A 671 -8.49 1.23 32.36
C ASP A 671 -9.78 1.93 32.89
N PRO A 672 -10.90 1.90 32.12
CA PRO A 672 -12.20 2.42 32.56
C PRO A 672 -12.83 1.77 33.81
N LYS A 673 -12.28 0.69 34.38
CA LYS A 673 -12.93 -0.10 35.44
C LYS A 673 -12.65 0.31 36.89
N ARG A 674 -12.11 1.51 37.15
CA ARG A 674 -11.90 2.02 38.52
C ARG A 674 -12.40 3.47 38.71
N PRO A 675 -13.53 3.70 39.43
CA PRO A 675 -13.99 5.05 39.73
C PRO A 675 -13.08 5.76 40.75
N HIS A 676 -12.98 7.09 40.64
CA HIS A 676 -12.18 7.91 41.55
C HIS A 676 -12.69 7.88 43.00
N VAL A 677 -11.80 7.56 43.95
CA VAL A 677 -12.08 7.64 45.39
C VAL A 677 -11.28 8.78 46.03
N LEU A 678 -11.88 9.97 46.11
CA LEU A 678 -11.44 11.04 47.02
C LEU A 678 -12.66 11.69 47.70
N GLY A 679 -13.32 10.90 48.56
CA GLY A 679 -14.37 11.36 49.47
C GLY A 679 -14.03 11.00 50.92
N ARG A 680 -13.72 12.01 51.74
CA ARG A 680 -13.66 11.93 53.23
C ARG A 680 -15.03 12.36 53.78
N PRO A 681 -15.50 11.85 54.94
CA PRO A 681 -14.86 12.13 56.23
C PRO A 681 -14.88 10.99 57.28
N ARG A 682 -14.34 11.28 58.48
CA ARG A 682 -14.27 10.38 59.65
C ARG A 682 -15.55 10.43 60.50
N SER A 683 -16.00 9.29 61.04
CA SER A 683 -16.92 9.25 62.19
C SER A 683 -16.71 8.04 63.13
N ARG A 684 -15.94 8.27 64.20
CA ARG A 684 -15.99 7.70 65.58
C ARG A 684 -16.47 6.25 65.85
N GLY A 685 -15.56 5.42 66.40
CA GLY A 685 -15.83 4.25 67.26
C GLY A 685 -14.61 3.32 67.35
N ARG A 686 -13.75 3.36 68.39
CA ARG A 686 -13.82 2.65 69.70
C ARG A 686 -14.34 1.20 69.58
N ARG A 687 -13.65 0.16 70.08
CA ARG A 687 -12.45 0.09 70.97
C ARG A 687 -11.76 -1.31 70.89
N SER A 688 -10.51 -1.40 71.38
CA SER A 688 -9.76 -2.55 71.96
C SER A 688 -10.46 -3.92 72.11
N VAL A 689 -9.78 -5.09 72.00
CA VAL A 689 -8.35 -5.43 72.20
C VAL A 689 -7.86 -6.48 71.12
N LEU A 690 -6.96 -7.49 71.23
CA LEU A 690 -6.11 -8.10 72.29
C LEU A 690 -4.80 -8.75 71.71
N ARG A 691 -3.65 -8.38 72.31
CA ARG A 691 -2.26 -8.94 72.32
C ARG A 691 -1.77 -10.15 71.46
N ARG A 692 -0.55 -9.93 70.90
CA ARG A 692 0.71 -10.74 70.95
C ARG A 692 0.86 -12.08 70.17
N GLN A 693 1.85 -12.06 69.27
CA GLN A 693 2.78 -13.17 68.95
C GLN A 693 3.62 -13.61 70.20
N PRO A 694 4.13 -14.87 70.28
CA PRO A 694 5.43 -15.20 69.65
C PRO A 694 5.61 -16.63 69.07
N ARG A 695 6.62 -16.73 68.19
CA ARG A 695 7.45 -17.88 67.77
C ARG A 695 7.13 -19.28 68.33
N GLY A 696 6.97 -20.25 67.42
CA GLY A 696 7.06 -21.69 67.69
C GLY A 696 7.35 -22.48 66.40
N CYS A 697 8.17 -23.54 66.48
CA CYS A 697 8.59 -24.34 65.32
C CYS A 697 8.13 -25.80 65.49
N ARG A 698 7.49 -26.39 64.46
CA ARG A 698 7.70 -27.79 63.99
C ARG A 698 6.76 -28.19 62.82
N ASP A 699 7.17 -29.29 62.20
CA ASP A 699 6.69 -29.98 60.98
C ASP A 699 6.06 -31.35 61.38
N PRO A 700 5.65 -32.28 60.47
CA PRO A 700 4.70 -32.22 59.34
C PRO A 700 3.42 -33.07 59.57
N ARG A 701 2.39 -32.88 58.70
CA ARG A 701 1.70 -33.99 57.96
C ARG A 701 0.63 -33.52 56.95
N ALA A 702 0.60 -34.18 55.79
CA ALA A 702 -0.43 -34.13 54.73
C ALA A 702 -1.42 -35.32 54.89
N PRO A 703 -2.37 -35.64 53.97
CA PRO A 703 -2.81 -35.00 52.69
C PRO A 703 -4.36 -34.71 52.70
N PRO A 704 -5.02 -34.38 51.56
CA PRO A 704 -4.53 -34.03 50.22
C PRO A 704 -4.70 -32.56 49.82
#